data_AF-A0A929XA18-F1
#
_entry.id   AF-A0A929XA18-F1
#
_cell.length_a   1.000
_cell.length_b   1.000
_cell.length_c   1.000
_cell.angle_alpha   90.00
_cell.angle_beta   90.00
_cell.angle_gamma   90.00
#
_symmetry.space_group_name_H-M   'P 1'
#
loop_
_entity.id
_entity.type
_entity.pdbx_description
1 polymer ?
#
loop_
_entity_poly.entity_id
_entity_poly.type
_entity_poly.pdbx_seq_one_letter_code
_entity_poly.pdbx_strand_id
1 'polypeptide(L)'
;MRSFSESLNISLQYGIQNTAKAGRNLPLQMQIENTEEQTFSGTLSIVLAESGKHIVTFSYPVVVEGKSRKEIDKSFMLSSGVNQLLLRVENLSGEQIAYRRVGLDISGSDAELLIGSLSNKGDPISFLQNARVNEGLLKTRVLSFTGESFPKEESDLYLLDMLIVRDFDLSSLQKEQRDSLKRYVEHGGVLLFSLGANGNESLPEEFSSYLEAPLQFQNKVLYFSKDGEGEEKSGENLHAASVSLKGGREGEFSEGIPYLSVYPMGNGLLSVLGYDLLSVERLATENSDYAGNLLMEIYGKNRLDTLSVSASERSLKQYWDLEELMNLSDLSKLPSIPFYFVVLLLYLILVGPGLYFLLRAQNALRTYRPSIALLSLIMVLFIWAMGIGTRISGSFLSYVKLLSIGADSVDEENYINLRSSREHRFSMDIQAEYSVNPILKGTDYTGDLGTLLKSSDVMRTEVEQERDKSSIVVRDGKAFLPHYFILNKKVPNKIGKIEGKVHYFSGELSGEVRNNTDYVLSDAFLLLYGRVVKLGKMEKGQTVDVGKAESIPMPVGDFDYLSNALFSGNSKNFIRFILGEQVHSYFSDARFYAVAREDSPGFTKVDGEEKGSGKNLEKYGLTIVHASLELSRVKDHLSEYSALSRDPEVESGEFDIATNTMNPMIPLEIRYTLGEEEKIRSISFERMDVTGDTLLQNFQGDMAIYNNTTGGYDSITREDGVLSGERLKKYLNEKNELRLRFVSRESTASPETRQLLPMITVTAEEEKG
;
A
#
# COMPACT_ATOMS: atom_id res chain seq x y z
N MET A 1 27.94 -37.61 -10.51
CA MET A 1 26.54 -37.63 -10.02
C MET A 1 26.39 -38.84 -9.11
N ARG A 2 26.38 -38.65 -7.78
CA ARG A 2 25.95 -39.68 -6.83
C ARG A 2 24.51 -39.34 -6.46
N SER A 3 23.58 -40.27 -6.67
CA SER A 3 22.22 -40.16 -6.14
C SER A 3 22.32 -40.22 -4.62
N PHE A 4 21.97 -39.13 -3.94
CA PHE A 4 21.92 -39.09 -2.49
C PHE A 4 20.48 -39.37 -2.01
N SER A 5 20.37 -40.49 -1.29
CA SER A 5 19.34 -41.12 -0.43
C SER A 5 17.83 -41.08 -0.75
N GLU A 6 17.27 -42.30 -0.85
CA GLU A 6 15.85 -42.69 -0.79
C GLU A 6 15.21 -42.57 0.62
N SER A 7 15.89 -41.95 1.59
CA SER A 7 15.49 -41.98 3.02
C SER A 7 14.43 -40.93 3.41
N LEU A 8 14.44 -39.76 2.75
CA LEU A 8 13.47 -38.70 2.97
C LEU A 8 12.87 -38.22 1.65
N ASN A 9 11.54 -38.26 1.54
CA ASN A 9 10.81 -37.72 0.39
C ASN A 9 10.15 -36.40 0.79
N ILE A 10 10.32 -35.36 -0.04
CA ILE A 10 9.75 -34.03 0.17
C ILE A 10 8.68 -33.79 -0.90
N SER A 11 7.45 -33.45 -0.51
CA SER A 11 6.41 -32.90 -1.38
C SER A 11 6.06 -31.47 -0.97
N LEU A 12 5.60 -30.66 -1.92
CA LEU A 12 5.21 -29.28 -1.72
C LEU A 12 3.97 -28.97 -2.57
N GLN A 13 2.98 -28.35 -1.94
CA GLN A 13 1.94 -27.55 -2.60
C GLN A 13 2.15 -26.09 -2.19
N TYR A 14 1.92 -25.15 -3.08
CA TYR A 14 2.14 -23.74 -2.79
C TYR A 14 1.03 -22.85 -3.35
N GLY A 15 0.87 -21.67 -2.75
CA GLY A 15 -0.08 -20.68 -3.20
C GLY A 15 -1.51 -21.20 -3.24
N ILE A 16 -2.30 -20.67 -4.18
CA ILE A 16 -3.62 -21.19 -4.48
C ILE A 16 -3.55 -21.95 -5.80
N GLN A 17 -3.94 -23.23 -5.80
CA GLN A 17 -3.87 -24.11 -6.98
C GLN A 17 -2.48 -24.17 -7.65
N ASN A 18 -1.39 -24.06 -6.87
CA ASN A 18 0.00 -23.96 -7.36
C ASN A 18 0.28 -22.68 -8.19
N THR A 19 -0.46 -21.61 -7.94
CA THR A 19 -0.18 -20.27 -8.47
C THR A 19 0.40 -19.38 -7.38
N ALA A 20 1.45 -18.64 -7.73
CA ALA A 20 2.09 -17.68 -6.84
C ALA A 20 2.10 -16.28 -7.48
N LYS A 21 2.10 -15.23 -6.65
CA LYS A 21 2.22 -13.85 -7.09
C LYS A 21 3.34 -13.16 -6.33
N ALA A 22 4.27 -12.54 -7.07
CA ALA A 22 5.33 -11.73 -6.49
C ALA A 22 4.75 -10.55 -5.69
N GLY A 23 5.39 -10.21 -4.57
CA GLY A 23 4.93 -9.17 -3.64
C GLY A 23 3.76 -9.58 -2.75
N ARG A 24 3.28 -10.83 -2.83
CA ARG A 24 2.20 -11.38 -1.97
C ARG A 24 2.71 -12.52 -1.10
N ASN A 25 1.95 -12.85 -0.06
CA ASN A 25 2.22 -14.03 0.76
C ASN A 25 2.05 -15.31 -0.05
N LEU A 26 3.03 -16.21 0.07
CA LEU A 26 3.04 -17.52 -0.55
C LEU A 26 2.86 -18.59 0.54
N PRO A 27 1.63 -19.13 0.72
CA PRO A 27 1.45 -20.30 1.57
C PRO A 27 2.16 -21.51 0.95
N LEU A 28 2.77 -22.34 1.80
CA LEU A 28 3.52 -23.54 1.46
C LEU A 28 3.07 -24.67 2.37
N GLN A 29 2.50 -25.70 1.78
CA GLN A 29 2.14 -26.95 2.46
C GLN A 29 3.15 -28.02 2.06
N MET A 30 4.07 -28.34 2.97
CA MET A 30 5.16 -29.28 2.73
C MET A 30 4.88 -30.59 3.46
N GLN A 31 5.20 -31.72 2.83
CA GLN A 31 5.21 -33.03 3.47
C GLN A 31 6.61 -33.62 3.41
N ILE A 32 7.13 -34.06 4.55
CA ILE A 32 8.37 -34.83 4.64
C ILE A 32 8.02 -36.23 5.11
N GLU A 33 8.25 -37.21 4.25
CA GLU A 33 8.11 -38.63 4.55
C GLU A 33 9.48 -39.24 4.88
N ASN A 34 9.56 -39.91 6.03
CA ASN A 34 10.73 -40.69 6.41
C ASN A 34 10.49 -42.17 6.14
N THR A 35 11.28 -42.73 5.23
CA THR A 35 11.17 -44.13 4.81
C THR A 35 11.99 -45.08 5.71
N GLU A 36 12.87 -44.53 6.54
CA GLU A 36 13.69 -45.30 7.49
C GLU A 36 12.95 -45.57 8.80
N GLU A 37 13.42 -46.57 9.56
CA GLU A 37 12.88 -46.89 10.90
C GLU A 37 13.31 -45.87 11.97
N GLN A 38 14.42 -45.18 11.76
CA GLN A 38 14.99 -44.26 12.74
C GLN A 38 14.35 -42.88 12.60
N THR A 39 14.22 -42.19 13.73
CA THR A 39 13.75 -40.79 13.74
C THR A 39 14.80 -39.88 13.12
N PHE A 40 14.40 -39.09 12.14
CA PHE A 40 15.22 -38.04 11.58
C PHE A 40 15.09 -36.75 12.40
N SER A 41 16.22 -36.09 12.67
CA SER A 41 16.27 -34.76 13.29
C SER A 41 17.26 -33.88 12.52
N GLY A 42 16.85 -32.67 12.19
CA GLY A 42 17.63 -31.77 11.38
C GLY A 42 16.92 -30.45 11.10
N THR A 43 17.29 -29.83 9.98
CA THR A 43 16.76 -28.53 9.56
C THR A 43 16.20 -28.63 8.14
N LEU A 44 14.98 -28.13 7.96
CA LEU A 44 14.39 -27.84 6.66
C LEU A 44 14.73 -26.39 6.30
N SER A 45 15.41 -26.18 5.18
CA SER A 45 15.73 -24.87 4.62
C SER A 45 14.98 -24.64 3.32
N ILE A 46 14.35 -23.47 3.18
CA ILE A 46 13.79 -22.97 1.92
C ILE A 46 14.73 -21.89 1.41
N VAL A 47 15.37 -22.14 0.29
CA VAL A 47 16.39 -21.27 -0.29
C VAL A 47 15.83 -20.54 -1.51
N LEU A 48 15.97 -19.22 -1.50
CA LEU A 48 15.61 -18.30 -2.58
C LEU A 48 16.88 -17.62 -3.10
N ALA A 49 16.89 -17.23 -4.37
CA ALA A 49 17.94 -16.37 -4.92
C ALA A 49 17.37 -15.31 -5.86
N GLU A 50 18.09 -14.19 -5.93
CA GLU A 50 17.77 -13.03 -6.76
C GLU A 50 18.94 -12.66 -7.70
N SER A 51 18.68 -11.90 -8.79
CA SER A 51 19.67 -11.52 -9.81
C SER A 51 20.90 -10.80 -9.23
N GLY A 52 20.73 -10.09 -8.11
CA GLY A 52 21.80 -9.43 -7.35
C GLY A 52 22.78 -10.35 -6.62
N LYS A 53 22.74 -11.68 -6.84
CA LYS A 53 23.53 -12.68 -6.12
C LYS A 53 23.28 -12.66 -4.60
N HIS A 54 22.06 -12.36 -4.19
CA HIS A 54 21.63 -12.45 -2.79
C HIS A 54 20.86 -13.75 -2.60
N ILE A 55 21.33 -14.57 -1.67
CA ILE A 55 20.68 -15.81 -1.25
C ILE A 55 19.99 -15.57 0.08
N VAL A 56 18.69 -15.86 0.11
CA VAL A 56 17.88 -15.86 1.33
C VAL A 56 17.52 -17.29 1.68
N THR A 57 17.73 -17.69 2.93
CA THR A 57 17.37 -19.01 3.43
C THR A 57 16.42 -18.90 4.60
N PHE A 58 15.25 -19.53 4.54
CA PHE A 58 14.36 -19.71 5.68
C PHE A 58 14.62 -21.08 6.29
N SER A 59 15.03 -21.15 7.56
CA SER A 59 15.44 -22.38 8.23
C SER A 59 14.49 -22.75 9.36
N TYR A 60 14.05 -24.02 9.38
CA TYR A 60 13.09 -24.56 10.34
C TYR A 60 13.61 -25.86 10.96
N PRO A 61 13.62 -26.01 12.30
CA PRO A 61 13.94 -27.28 12.92
C PRO A 61 12.85 -28.31 12.61
N VAL A 62 13.25 -29.50 12.19
CA VAL A 62 12.32 -30.57 11.83
C VAL A 62 12.71 -31.90 12.47
N VAL A 63 11.70 -32.60 12.98
CA VAL A 63 11.80 -33.96 13.50
C VAL A 63 10.69 -34.80 12.86
N VAL A 64 11.09 -35.89 12.20
CA VAL A 64 10.21 -36.82 11.50
C VAL A 64 10.46 -38.22 12.03
N GLU A 65 9.46 -38.83 12.65
CA GLU A 65 9.56 -40.19 13.18
C GLU A 65 9.81 -41.20 12.05
N GLY A 66 10.43 -42.33 12.37
CA GLY A 66 10.63 -43.39 11.38
C GLY A 66 9.31 -43.88 10.79
N LYS A 67 9.29 -44.20 9.50
CA LYS A 67 8.10 -44.65 8.76
C LYS A 67 6.88 -43.74 8.90
N SER A 68 7.10 -42.45 9.11
CA SER A 68 6.03 -41.47 9.31
C SER A 68 6.11 -40.34 8.30
N ARG A 69 5.03 -39.57 8.22
CA ARG A 69 4.94 -38.34 7.44
C ARG A 69 4.72 -37.16 8.38
N LYS A 70 5.44 -36.08 8.12
CA LYS A 70 5.29 -34.79 8.81
C LYS A 70 4.74 -33.78 7.82
N GLU A 71 3.59 -33.19 8.14
CA GLU A 71 3.07 -32.02 7.44
C GLU A 71 3.62 -30.76 8.10
N ILE A 72 4.01 -29.79 7.27
CA ILE A 72 4.66 -28.55 7.68
C ILE A 72 4.08 -27.43 6.82
N ASP A 73 3.30 -26.56 7.46
CA ASP A 73 2.72 -25.39 6.82
C ASP A 73 3.55 -24.15 7.16
N LYS A 74 3.93 -23.40 6.13
CA LYS A 74 4.68 -22.14 6.24
C LYS A 74 4.16 -21.12 5.26
N SER A 75 4.35 -19.85 5.57
CA SER A 75 4.02 -18.74 4.66
C SER A 75 5.07 -17.65 4.80
N PHE A 76 5.44 -17.05 3.68
CA PHE A 76 6.29 -15.86 3.62
C PHE A 76 5.92 -15.02 2.41
N MET A 77 6.21 -13.73 2.45
CA MET A 77 6.04 -12.84 1.31
C MET A 77 7.07 -13.19 0.25
N LEU A 78 6.59 -13.55 -0.94
CA LEU A 78 7.43 -13.90 -2.06
C LEU A 78 8.00 -12.62 -2.69
N SER A 79 9.30 -12.40 -2.53
CA SER A 79 9.99 -11.27 -3.15
C SER A 79 9.90 -11.33 -4.69
N SER A 80 9.77 -10.17 -5.33
CA SER A 80 9.85 -10.06 -6.79
C SER A 80 11.20 -10.55 -7.29
N GLY A 81 11.22 -11.21 -8.46
CA GLY A 81 12.44 -11.81 -9.01
C GLY A 81 12.68 -13.28 -8.63
N VAL A 82 11.90 -13.83 -7.70
CA VAL A 82 12.01 -15.23 -7.27
C VAL A 82 11.02 -16.09 -8.05
N ASN A 83 11.53 -16.91 -8.96
CA ASN A 83 10.74 -17.84 -9.78
C ASN A 83 10.97 -19.33 -9.44
N GLN A 84 11.83 -19.61 -8.46
CA GLN A 84 12.16 -20.97 -8.05
C GLN A 84 12.49 -21.02 -6.56
N LEU A 85 12.13 -22.14 -5.94
CA LEU A 85 12.47 -22.49 -4.57
C LEU A 85 13.41 -23.70 -4.59
N LEU A 86 14.38 -23.73 -3.68
CA LEU A 86 15.10 -24.95 -3.33
C LEU A 86 14.79 -25.32 -1.89
N LEU A 87 14.05 -26.42 -1.71
CA LEU A 87 13.89 -27.07 -0.42
C LEU A 87 15.11 -27.94 -0.18
N ARG A 88 15.70 -27.83 1.00
CA ARG A 88 16.88 -28.58 1.41
C ARG A 88 16.68 -29.08 2.83
N VAL A 89 16.96 -30.35 3.08
CA VAL A 89 16.92 -30.95 4.41
C VAL A 89 18.32 -31.37 4.79
N GLU A 90 18.81 -30.84 5.91
CA GLU A 90 20.14 -31.12 6.46
C GLU A 90 20.02 -31.81 7.82
N ASN A 91 20.90 -32.76 8.11
CA ASN A 91 20.97 -33.37 9.44
C ASN A 91 21.65 -32.43 10.46
N LEU A 92 21.71 -32.83 11.73
CA LEU A 92 22.36 -32.05 12.79
C LEU A 92 23.86 -31.78 12.57
N SER A 93 24.53 -32.56 11.71
CA SER A 93 25.92 -32.30 11.31
C SER A 93 26.07 -31.35 10.11
N GLY A 94 24.97 -30.84 9.56
CA GLY A 94 24.95 -29.97 8.38
C GLY A 94 25.14 -30.71 7.06
N GLU A 95 24.99 -32.04 7.04
CA GLU A 95 25.03 -32.82 5.81
C GLU A 95 23.65 -32.80 5.14
N GLN A 96 23.63 -32.47 3.84
CA GLN A 96 22.41 -32.47 3.04
C GLN A 96 21.93 -33.90 2.77
N ILE A 97 20.74 -34.22 3.27
CA ILE A 97 20.10 -35.54 3.13
C ILE A 97 19.12 -35.57 1.97
N ALA A 98 18.30 -34.53 1.81
CA ALA A 98 17.33 -34.43 0.73
C ALA A 98 17.25 -33.01 0.20
N TYR A 99 16.86 -32.87 -1.07
CA TYR A 99 16.55 -31.57 -1.65
C TYR A 99 15.50 -31.71 -2.75
N ARG A 100 14.73 -30.65 -2.96
CA ARG A 100 13.76 -30.56 -4.06
C ARG A 100 13.78 -29.15 -4.63
N ARG A 101 13.96 -29.04 -5.93
CA ARG A 101 13.80 -27.77 -6.65
C ARG A 101 12.36 -27.66 -7.15
N VAL A 102 11.76 -26.50 -6.98
CA VAL A 102 10.39 -26.21 -7.41
C VAL A 102 10.41 -24.94 -8.23
N GLY A 103 9.99 -25.01 -9.49
CA GLY A 103 9.67 -23.82 -10.27
C GLY A 103 8.31 -23.31 -9.85
N LEU A 104 8.21 -22.00 -9.63
CA LEU A 104 6.98 -21.33 -9.25
C LEU A 104 6.25 -20.85 -10.51
N ASP A 105 4.95 -21.10 -10.60
CA ASP A 105 4.08 -20.50 -11.61
C ASP A 105 3.75 -19.06 -11.21
N ILE A 106 4.58 -18.13 -11.68
CA ILE A 106 4.46 -16.69 -11.46
C ILE A 106 4.57 -16.00 -12.81
N SER A 107 3.75 -14.98 -13.02
CA SER A 107 3.95 -14.03 -14.11
C SER A 107 5.22 -13.21 -13.84
N GLY A 108 6.29 -13.48 -14.58
CA GLY A 108 7.61 -12.86 -14.37
C GLY A 108 7.60 -11.34 -14.60
N SER A 109 7.85 -10.90 -15.83
CA SER A 109 7.86 -9.47 -16.19
C SER A 109 6.46 -8.89 -16.45
N ASP A 110 5.48 -9.71 -16.80
CA ASP A 110 4.14 -9.25 -17.14
C ASP A 110 3.36 -8.97 -15.86
N ALA A 111 2.69 -7.82 -15.77
CA ALA A 111 1.74 -7.58 -14.69
C ALA A 111 0.55 -8.54 -14.82
N GLU A 112 0.17 -9.17 -13.71
CA GLU A 112 -0.91 -10.16 -13.68
C GLU A 112 -1.97 -9.79 -12.63
N LEU A 113 -3.24 -9.89 -13.02
CA LEU A 113 -4.42 -9.76 -12.18
C LEU A 113 -4.98 -11.15 -11.87
N LEU A 114 -4.88 -11.57 -10.61
CA LEU A 114 -5.42 -12.84 -10.14
C LEU A 114 -6.89 -12.67 -9.73
N ILE A 115 -7.76 -13.38 -10.41
CA ILE A 115 -9.21 -13.33 -10.23
C ILE A 115 -9.68 -14.67 -9.64
N GLY A 116 -10.22 -14.67 -8.43
CA GLY A 116 -10.92 -15.82 -7.89
C GLY A 116 -12.37 -15.88 -8.41
N SER A 117 -12.88 -17.05 -8.78
CA SER A 117 -14.28 -17.27 -9.16
C SER A 117 -14.90 -18.32 -8.24
N LEU A 118 -15.72 -17.89 -7.28
CA LEU A 118 -16.46 -18.78 -6.38
C LEU A 118 -17.84 -19.05 -6.94
N SER A 119 -18.14 -20.33 -7.20
CA SER A 119 -19.47 -20.78 -7.62
C SER A 119 -19.80 -22.18 -7.12
N ASN A 120 -21.07 -22.58 -7.13
CA ASN A 120 -21.49 -23.92 -6.70
C ASN A 120 -20.79 -25.05 -7.49
N LYS A 121 -20.48 -24.82 -8.77
CA LYS A 121 -19.86 -25.81 -9.67
C LYS A 121 -18.36 -25.60 -9.88
N GLY A 122 -17.82 -24.45 -9.48
CA GLY A 122 -16.44 -24.07 -9.78
C GLY A 122 -16.20 -23.85 -11.28
N ASP A 123 -17.20 -23.34 -12.01
CA ASP A 123 -17.06 -23.10 -13.45
C ASP A 123 -16.04 -21.97 -13.72
N PRO A 124 -15.08 -22.17 -14.64
CA PRO A 124 -14.14 -21.12 -15.02
C PRO A 124 -14.79 -20.06 -15.90
N ILE A 125 -14.34 -18.81 -15.79
CA ILE A 125 -14.77 -17.71 -16.66
C ILE A 125 -13.74 -17.57 -17.79
N SER A 126 -13.98 -18.25 -18.91
CA SER A 126 -12.95 -18.47 -19.93
C SER A 126 -12.47 -17.18 -20.62
N PHE A 127 -13.35 -16.23 -20.88
CA PHE A 127 -12.99 -14.96 -21.53
C PHE A 127 -12.10 -14.07 -20.64
N LEU A 128 -12.13 -14.27 -19.31
CA LEU A 128 -11.20 -13.61 -18.38
C LEU A 128 -9.91 -14.40 -18.20
N GLN A 129 -9.77 -15.60 -18.76
CA GLN A 129 -8.54 -16.37 -18.63
C GLN A 129 -7.51 -15.90 -19.67
N ASN A 130 -6.36 -15.39 -19.21
CA ASN A 130 -5.31 -14.81 -20.06
C ASN A 130 -5.77 -13.60 -20.90
N ALA A 131 -6.83 -12.91 -20.52
CA ALA A 131 -7.23 -11.67 -21.18
C ALA A 131 -6.14 -10.61 -20.98
N ARG A 132 -5.88 -9.82 -22.02
CA ARG A 132 -4.95 -8.70 -21.98
C ARG A 132 -5.75 -7.41 -21.98
N VAL A 133 -5.72 -6.70 -20.87
CA VAL A 133 -6.48 -5.47 -20.62
C VAL A 133 -5.53 -4.30 -20.36
N ASN A 134 -6.10 -3.09 -20.30
CA ASN A 134 -5.37 -1.83 -20.15
C ASN A 134 -4.21 -1.71 -21.17
N GLU A 135 -4.57 -1.62 -22.45
CA GLU A 135 -3.60 -1.54 -23.57
C GLU A 135 -2.65 -2.76 -23.67
N GLY A 136 -3.06 -3.87 -23.06
CA GLY A 136 -2.32 -5.14 -23.03
C GLY A 136 -1.20 -5.20 -22.00
N LEU A 137 -1.08 -4.18 -21.14
CA LEU A 137 -0.10 -4.11 -20.05
C LEU A 137 -0.46 -5.01 -18.87
N LEU A 138 -1.73 -5.37 -18.70
CA LEU A 138 -2.21 -6.22 -17.62
C LEU A 138 -2.82 -7.51 -18.17
N LYS A 139 -2.32 -8.64 -17.70
CA LYS A 139 -2.84 -9.97 -18.03
C LYS A 139 -3.72 -10.49 -16.90
N THR A 140 -4.84 -11.14 -17.19
CA THR A 140 -5.71 -11.74 -16.18
C THR A 140 -5.48 -13.26 -16.06
N ARG A 141 -5.69 -13.81 -14.86
CA ARG A 141 -5.67 -15.26 -14.59
C ARG A 141 -6.78 -15.61 -13.61
N VAL A 142 -7.60 -16.59 -13.97
CA VAL A 142 -8.78 -16.99 -13.19
C VAL A 142 -8.50 -18.27 -12.41
N LEU A 143 -8.76 -18.25 -11.10
CA LEU A 143 -8.69 -19.40 -10.20
C LEU A 143 -10.12 -19.75 -9.78
N SER A 144 -10.59 -20.96 -10.09
CA SER A 144 -12.00 -21.34 -9.86
C SER A 144 -12.16 -22.12 -8.56
N PHE A 145 -13.16 -21.76 -7.77
CA PHE A 145 -13.44 -22.32 -6.44
C PHE A 145 -14.85 -22.86 -6.34
N THR A 146 -14.98 -23.93 -5.58
CA THR A 146 -16.23 -24.37 -4.95
C THR A 146 -16.18 -24.02 -3.47
N GLY A 147 -17.29 -24.18 -2.73
CA GLY A 147 -17.28 -23.96 -1.29
C GLY A 147 -16.24 -24.80 -0.52
N GLU A 148 -15.86 -25.98 -1.05
CA GLU A 148 -14.86 -26.85 -0.42
C GLU A 148 -13.41 -26.41 -0.69
N SER A 149 -13.14 -25.89 -1.90
CA SER A 149 -11.80 -25.46 -2.31
C SER A 149 -11.51 -23.99 -2.04
N PHE A 150 -12.50 -23.23 -1.58
CA PHE A 150 -12.35 -21.83 -1.23
C PHE A 150 -11.35 -21.63 -0.08
N PRO A 151 -10.47 -20.61 -0.12
CA PRO A 151 -9.49 -20.37 0.93
C PRO A 151 -10.12 -20.26 2.32
N LYS A 152 -9.49 -20.90 3.30
CA LYS A 152 -9.95 -20.90 4.70
C LYS A 152 -9.28 -19.81 5.52
N GLU A 153 -8.02 -19.52 5.24
CA GLU A 153 -7.24 -18.49 5.90
C GLU A 153 -7.41 -17.14 5.19
N GLU A 154 -7.61 -16.08 5.95
CA GLU A 154 -7.77 -14.72 5.42
C GLU A 154 -6.53 -14.27 4.61
N SER A 155 -5.33 -14.67 5.03
CA SER A 155 -4.08 -14.32 4.35
C SER A 155 -3.98 -14.87 2.93
N ASP A 156 -4.65 -15.98 2.64
CA ASP A 156 -4.64 -16.60 1.32
C ASP A 156 -5.53 -15.81 0.35
N LEU A 157 -6.63 -15.22 0.84
CA LEU A 157 -7.50 -14.35 0.03
C LEU A 157 -6.73 -13.14 -0.51
N TYR A 158 -5.77 -12.61 0.24
CA TYR A 158 -4.93 -11.47 -0.19
C TYR A 158 -4.00 -11.78 -1.38
N LEU A 159 -3.90 -13.05 -1.81
CA LEU A 159 -3.24 -13.41 -3.07
C LEU A 159 -4.07 -12.94 -4.28
N LEU A 160 -5.41 -12.91 -4.16
CA LEU A 160 -6.35 -12.53 -5.21
C LEU A 160 -6.50 -11.01 -5.27
N ASP A 161 -6.45 -10.42 -6.45
CA ASP A 161 -6.74 -8.99 -6.63
C ASP A 161 -8.25 -8.74 -6.76
N MET A 162 -8.97 -9.71 -7.33
CA MET A 162 -10.42 -9.71 -7.43
C MET A 162 -11.00 -11.06 -7.01
N LEU A 163 -12.13 -11.05 -6.32
CA LEU A 163 -12.97 -12.22 -6.08
C LEU A 163 -14.35 -12.00 -6.70
N ILE A 164 -14.76 -12.93 -7.55
CA ILE A 164 -16.09 -12.98 -8.17
C ILE A 164 -16.90 -14.04 -7.45
N VAL A 165 -18.07 -13.68 -6.94
CA VAL A 165 -19.05 -14.59 -6.34
C VAL A 165 -20.23 -14.71 -7.29
N ARG A 166 -20.53 -15.94 -7.73
CA ARG A 166 -21.55 -16.23 -8.74
C ARG A 166 -22.32 -17.49 -8.39
N ASP A 167 -23.65 -17.41 -8.38
CA ASP A 167 -24.55 -18.54 -8.11
C ASP A 167 -24.04 -19.39 -6.93
N PHE A 168 -23.81 -18.73 -5.78
CA PHE A 168 -23.26 -19.34 -4.59
C PHE A 168 -23.84 -18.68 -3.35
N ASP A 169 -24.36 -19.50 -2.43
CA ASP A 169 -24.86 -19.03 -1.15
C ASP A 169 -23.71 -18.96 -0.12
N LEU A 170 -23.28 -17.75 0.21
CA LEU A 170 -22.21 -17.50 1.19
C LEU A 170 -22.58 -17.97 2.60
N SER A 171 -23.87 -18.19 2.91
CA SER A 171 -24.31 -18.77 4.18
C SER A 171 -23.76 -20.18 4.41
N SER A 172 -23.42 -20.89 3.33
CA SER A 172 -22.80 -22.23 3.38
C SER A 172 -21.34 -22.23 3.87
N LEU A 173 -20.63 -21.09 3.78
CA LEU A 173 -19.26 -20.98 4.28
C LEU A 173 -19.21 -20.94 5.81
N GLN A 174 -18.02 -21.10 6.37
CA GLN A 174 -17.83 -20.86 7.80
C GLN A 174 -17.95 -19.35 8.10
N LYS A 175 -18.36 -19.01 9.34
CA LYS A 175 -18.49 -17.61 9.75
C LYS A 175 -17.18 -16.84 9.57
N GLU A 176 -16.06 -17.46 9.96
CA GLU A 176 -14.72 -16.88 9.82
C GLU A 176 -14.38 -16.54 8.37
N GLN A 177 -14.74 -17.39 7.40
CA GLN A 177 -14.53 -17.14 5.97
C GLN A 177 -15.39 -15.99 5.46
N ARG A 178 -16.67 -15.92 5.87
CA ARG A 178 -17.56 -14.79 5.52
C ARG A 178 -17.04 -13.48 6.09
N ASP A 179 -16.68 -13.46 7.36
CA ASP A 179 -16.16 -12.27 8.03
C ASP A 179 -14.84 -11.80 7.37
N SER A 180 -14.07 -12.74 6.80
CA SER A 180 -12.83 -12.46 6.07
C SER A 180 -13.07 -11.80 4.70
N LEU A 181 -14.23 -12.00 4.05
CA LEU A 181 -14.54 -11.35 2.76
C LEU A 181 -14.65 -9.83 2.90
N LYS A 182 -15.32 -9.37 3.95
CA LYS A 182 -15.45 -7.94 4.22
C LYS A 182 -14.09 -7.30 4.48
N ARG A 183 -13.29 -7.93 5.34
CA ARG A 183 -11.92 -7.48 5.61
C ARG A 183 -11.06 -7.52 4.36
N TYR A 184 -11.20 -8.54 3.51
CA TYR A 184 -10.53 -8.61 2.21
C TYR A 184 -10.79 -7.36 1.36
N VAL A 185 -12.04 -6.90 1.28
CA VAL A 185 -12.37 -5.66 0.57
C VAL A 185 -11.79 -4.45 1.28
N GLU A 186 -11.95 -4.33 2.61
CA GLU A 186 -11.42 -3.21 3.39
C GLU A 186 -9.89 -3.05 3.24
N HIS A 187 -9.15 -4.16 3.05
CA HIS A 187 -7.70 -4.19 2.83
C HIS A 187 -7.27 -3.99 1.37
N GLY A 188 -8.16 -3.63 0.46
CA GLY A 188 -7.83 -3.30 -0.93
C GLY A 188 -8.24 -4.34 -1.97
N GLY A 189 -8.85 -5.44 -1.57
CA GLY A 189 -9.41 -6.43 -2.50
C GLY A 189 -10.66 -5.92 -3.23
N VAL A 190 -10.95 -6.49 -4.39
CA VAL A 190 -12.20 -6.21 -5.13
C VAL A 190 -13.14 -7.39 -5.03
N LEU A 191 -14.35 -7.19 -4.52
CA LEU A 191 -15.39 -8.21 -4.46
C LEU A 191 -16.49 -7.87 -5.48
N LEU A 192 -16.68 -8.75 -6.47
CA LEU A 192 -17.73 -8.64 -7.48
C LEU A 192 -18.79 -9.71 -7.26
N PHE A 193 -20.02 -9.30 -6.99
CA PHE A 193 -21.19 -10.18 -7.06
C PHE A 193 -21.71 -10.20 -8.50
N SER A 194 -21.63 -11.35 -9.16
CA SER A 194 -22.22 -11.56 -10.49
C SER A 194 -23.55 -12.29 -10.32
N LEU A 195 -24.65 -11.57 -10.54
CA LEU A 195 -25.98 -12.01 -10.12
C LEU A 195 -26.85 -12.36 -11.33
N GLY A 196 -27.30 -13.62 -11.39
CA GLY A 196 -28.28 -14.09 -12.38
C GLY A 196 -29.68 -14.32 -11.77
N ALA A 197 -30.38 -15.36 -12.23
CA ALA A 197 -31.72 -15.71 -11.75
C ALA A 197 -31.84 -15.93 -10.23
N ASN A 198 -30.76 -16.42 -9.59
CA ASN A 198 -30.69 -16.63 -8.14
C ASN A 198 -30.02 -15.45 -7.40
N GLY A 199 -29.97 -14.27 -8.02
CA GLY A 199 -29.19 -13.13 -7.53
C GLY A 199 -29.56 -12.67 -6.12
N ASN A 200 -30.85 -12.69 -5.78
CA ASN A 200 -31.34 -12.30 -4.46
C ASN A 200 -30.90 -13.26 -3.33
N GLU A 201 -30.64 -14.53 -3.65
CA GLU A 201 -30.13 -15.50 -2.68
C GLU A 201 -28.59 -15.47 -2.58
N SER A 202 -27.92 -15.09 -3.67
CA SER A 202 -26.45 -15.03 -3.75
C SER A 202 -25.85 -13.77 -3.13
N LEU A 203 -26.64 -12.71 -2.92
CA LEU A 203 -26.21 -11.47 -2.26
C LEU A 203 -26.65 -11.46 -0.78
N PRO A 204 -25.74 -11.67 0.19
CA PRO A 204 -26.10 -11.70 1.61
C PRO A 204 -26.65 -10.38 2.14
N GLU A 205 -27.42 -10.45 3.24
CA GLU A 205 -28.00 -9.28 3.91
C GLU A 205 -26.99 -8.19 4.26
N GLU A 206 -25.78 -8.59 4.65
CA GLU A 206 -24.69 -7.66 4.94
C GLU A 206 -24.35 -6.76 3.74
N PHE A 207 -24.30 -7.33 2.53
CA PHE A 207 -23.98 -6.59 1.31
C PHE A 207 -25.21 -5.99 0.64
N SER A 208 -26.39 -6.57 0.82
CA SER A 208 -27.64 -6.02 0.26
C SER A 208 -28.06 -4.71 0.95
N SER A 209 -27.59 -4.44 2.17
CA SER A 209 -27.83 -3.17 2.88
C SER A 209 -27.30 -1.93 2.13
N TYR A 210 -26.29 -2.14 1.26
CA TYR A 210 -25.72 -1.10 0.40
C TYR A 210 -26.57 -0.83 -0.85
N LEU A 211 -27.50 -1.70 -1.23
CA LEU A 211 -28.40 -1.44 -2.37
C LEU A 211 -29.34 -0.28 -2.05
N GLU A 212 -29.59 0.56 -3.05
CA GLU A 212 -30.60 1.62 -2.99
C GLU A 212 -32.01 1.06 -3.08
N ALA A 213 -32.21 0.11 -3.99
CA ALA A 213 -33.47 -0.56 -4.22
C ALA A 213 -33.28 -2.08 -4.34
N PRO A 214 -34.31 -2.88 -3.99
CA PRO A 214 -34.29 -4.32 -4.23
C PRO A 214 -34.10 -4.64 -5.72
N LEU A 215 -33.27 -5.64 -6.01
CA LEU A 215 -32.98 -6.07 -7.38
C LEU A 215 -34.22 -6.72 -8.04
N GLN A 216 -34.58 -6.24 -9.22
CA GLN A 216 -35.71 -6.73 -10.01
C GLN A 216 -35.23 -7.39 -11.31
N PHE A 217 -35.02 -8.70 -11.24
CA PHE A 217 -34.53 -9.46 -12.39
C PHE A 217 -35.62 -9.74 -13.42
N GLN A 218 -35.28 -9.55 -14.69
CA GLN A 218 -36.17 -9.76 -15.83
C GLN A 218 -35.37 -10.14 -17.07
N ASN A 219 -35.98 -10.90 -17.99
CA ASN A 219 -35.34 -11.22 -19.26
C ASN A 219 -35.29 -9.96 -20.13
N LYS A 220 -34.08 -9.52 -20.48
CA LYS A 220 -33.81 -8.35 -21.31
C LYS A 220 -32.70 -8.66 -22.30
N VAL A 221 -32.80 -8.04 -23.48
CA VAL A 221 -31.69 -8.04 -24.44
C VAL A 221 -30.77 -6.89 -24.06
N LEU A 222 -29.52 -7.19 -23.71
CA LEU A 222 -28.50 -6.18 -23.41
C LEU A 222 -27.56 -5.98 -24.59
N TYR A 223 -27.20 -4.73 -24.87
CA TYR A 223 -26.34 -4.32 -25.97
C TYR A 223 -25.05 -3.71 -25.44
N PHE A 224 -23.92 -4.40 -25.61
CA PHE A 224 -22.65 -4.07 -24.97
C PHE A 224 -21.68 -3.26 -25.85
N SER A 225 -22.05 -2.91 -27.09
CA SER A 225 -21.21 -2.10 -27.98
C SER A 225 -21.44 -0.60 -27.77
N LYS A 226 -20.34 0.17 -27.65
CA LYS A 226 -20.39 1.64 -27.73
C LYS A 226 -20.69 2.03 -29.18
N ASP A 227 -21.61 2.97 -29.36
CA ASP A 227 -22.24 3.32 -30.63
C ASP A 227 -21.25 3.46 -31.81
N GLY A 228 -21.29 2.49 -32.72
CA GLY A 228 -20.85 2.64 -34.10
C GLY A 228 -22.08 2.76 -35.00
N GLU A 229 -22.25 3.89 -35.68
CA GLU A 229 -23.30 4.04 -36.69
C GLU A 229 -23.10 3.00 -37.80
N GLY A 230 -23.95 1.97 -37.86
CA GLY A 230 -24.09 1.10 -39.03
C GLY A 230 -23.81 -0.40 -38.86
N GLU A 231 -23.42 -0.88 -37.68
CA GLU A 231 -23.29 -2.32 -37.42
C GLU A 231 -24.57 -2.89 -36.75
N GLU A 232 -24.97 -4.11 -37.14
CA GLU A 232 -26.09 -4.81 -36.48
C GLU A 232 -25.75 -4.99 -34.98
N LYS A 233 -26.54 -4.37 -34.10
CA LYS A 233 -26.40 -4.49 -32.65
C LYS A 233 -26.67 -5.95 -32.24
N SER A 234 -25.61 -6.74 -32.07
CA SER A 234 -25.68 -8.09 -31.50
C SER A 234 -25.93 -7.96 -30.00
N GLY A 235 -27.19 -8.17 -29.58
CA GLY A 235 -27.57 -8.17 -28.17
C GLY A 235 -27.65 -9.58 -27.60
N GLU A 236 -27.36 -9.72 -26.30
CA GLU A 236 -27.52 -10.99 -25.58
C GLU A 236 -28.78 -10.97 -24.73
N ASN A 237 -29.58 -12.04 -24.79
CA ASN A 237 -30.77 -12.17 -23.97
C ASN A 237 -30.40 -12.72 -22.59
N LEU A 238 -30.47 -11.86 -21.58
CA LEU A 238 -29.98 -12.11 -20.23
C LEU A 238 -31.10 -11.93 -19.21
N HIS A 239 -31.03 -12.69 -18.13
CA HIS A 239 -31.84 -12.43 -16.96
C HIS A 239 -31.13 -11.38 -16.10
N ALA A 240 -31.56 -10.13 -16.22
CA ALA A 240 -30.82 -8.98 -15.71
C ALA A 240 -31.67 -8.05 -14.82
N ALA A 241 -31.03 -7.38 -13.87
CA ALA A 241 -31.58 -6.34 -13.02
C ALA A 241 -30.71 -5.08 -13.12
N SER A 242 -31.33 -3.90 -13.08
CA SER A 242 -30.57 -2.68 -12.81
C SER A 242 -30.01 -2.72 -11.39
N VAL A 243 -28.81 -2.19 -11.22
CA VAL A 243 -28.11 -2.17 -9.93
C VAL A 243 -27.79 -0.74 -9.58
N SER A 244 -28.01 -0.36 -8.32
CA SER A 244 -27.55 0.91 -7.77
C SER A 244 -27.19 0.71 -6.29
N LEU A 245 -25.97 1.08 -5.92
CA LEU A 245 -25.46 1.05 -4.54
C LEU A 245 -25.43 2.47 -3.99
N LYS A 246 -25.81 2.64 -2.72
CA LYS A 246 -25.83 3.93 -2.03
C LYS A 246 -24.43 4.55 -2.05
N GLY A 247 -24.28 5.65 -2.78
CA GLY A 247 -22.97 6.31 -2.95
C GLY A 247 -21.97 5.52 -3.81
N GLY A 248 -22.46 4.57 -4.61
CA GLY A 248 -21.70 3.81 -5.60
C GLY A 248 -21.58 4.55 -6.94
N ARG A 249 -20.60 4.16 -7.75
CA ARG A 249 -20.47 4.58 -9.15
C ARG A 249 -21.15 3.56 -10.04
N GLU A 250 -21.96 4.05 -10.96
CA GLU A 250 -22.69 3.22 -11.91
C GLU A 250 -21.92 2.98 -13.21
N GLY A 251 -22.02 1.75 -13.73
CA GLY A 251 -21.49 1.31 -15.01
C GLY A 251 -22.62 1.03 -16.00
N GLU A 252 -22.72 1.86 -17.04
CA GLU A 252 -23.74 1.78 -18.08
C GLU A 252 -23.31 0.78 -19.17
N PHE A 253 -23.86 -0.44 -19.12
CA PHE A 253 -23.55 -1.47 -20.12
C PHE A 253 -24.54 -1.55 -21.27
N SER A 254 -25.76 -1.02 -21.13
CA SER A 254 -26.78 -1.12 -22.18
C SER A 254 -27.85 -0.03 -22.04
N GLU A 255 -28.09 0.71 -23.11
CA GLU A 255 -29.20 1.68 -23.25
C GLU A 255 -29.28 2.74 -22.14
N GLY A 256 -28.13 3.12 -21.56
CA GLY A 256 -28.07 4.08 -20.46
C GLY A 256 -28.62 3.56 -19.13
N ILE A 257 -28.86 2.25 -18.99
CA ILE A 257 -29.28 1.61 -17.74
C ILE A 257 -28.06 1.06 -17.00
N PRO A 258 -27.91 1.33 -15.69
CA PRO A 258 -26.81 0.81 -14.90
C PRO A 258 -27.04 -0.65 -14.52
N TYR A 259 -26.20 -1.53 -15.05
CA TYR A 259 -26.19 -2.96 -14.70
C TYR A 259 -25.01 -3.34 -13.81
N LEU A 260 -24.08 -2.42 -13.57
CA LEU A 260 -22.98 -2.55 -12.63
C LEU A 260 -23.01 -1.35 -11.69
N SER A 261 -22.83 -1.60 -10.40
CA SER A 261 -22.56 -0.53 -9.43
C SER A 261 -21.32 -0.88 -8.61
N VAL A 262 -20.49 0.11 -8.32
CA VAL A 262 -19.19 -0.03 -7.62
C VAL A 262 -19.13 0.92 -6.44
N TYR A 263 -19.06 0.37 -5.23
CA TYR A 263 -18.98 1.09 -3.97
C TYR A 263 -17.57 1.02 -3.38
N PRO A 264 -16.91 2.16 -3.07
CA PRO A 264 -15.61 2.17 -2.40
C PRO A 264 -15.77 1.77 -0.93
N MET A 265 -15.05 0.73 -0.51
CA MET A 265 -15.11 0.19 0.85
C MET A 265 -13.72 -0.03 1.43
N GLY A 266 -13.36 0.77 2.45
CA GLY A 266 -11.99 0.82 2.97
C GLY A 266 -11.01 1.25 1.86
N ASN A 267 -10.01 0.41 1.58
CA ASN A 267 -9.09 0.62 0.46
C ASN A 267 -9.50 -0.13 -0.82
N GLY A 268 -10.52 -0.99 -0.78
CA GLY A 268 -10.97 -1.83 -1.89
C GLY A 268 -12.30 -1.41 -2.49
N LEU A 269 -12.92 -2.33 -3.24
CA LEU A 269 -14.15 -2.07 -3.99
C LEU A 269 -15.15 -3.21 -3.80
N LEU A 270 -16.39 -2.86 -3.45
CA LEU A 270 -17.54 -3.75 -3.54
C LEU A 270 -18.26 -3.45 -4.85
N SER A 271 -18.47 -4.46 -5.70
CA SER A 271 -19.11 -4.30 -6.99
C SER A 271 -20.28 -5.29 -7.12
N VAL A 272 -21.39 -4.87 -7.70
CA VAL A 272 -22.54 -5.72 -7.97
C VAL A 272 -22.91 -5.61 -9.44
N LEU A 273 -22.90 -6.73 -10.14
CA LEU A 273 -23.30 -6.86 -11.53
C LEU A 273 -24.64 -7.57 -11.61
N GLY A 274 -25.63 -6.89 -12.18
CA GLY A 274 -27.01 -7.32 -12.26
C GLY A 274 -27.29 -8.35 -13.35
N TYR A 275 -26.27 -9.03 -13.87
CA TYR A 275 -26.40 -10.22 -14.71
C TYR A 275 -25.25 -11.20 -14.43
N ASP A 276 -25.44 -12.46 -14.82
CA ASP A 276 -24.39 -13.49 -14.69
C ASP A 276 -23.34 -13.32 -15.82
N LEU A 277 -22.06 -13.16 -15.45
CA LEU A 277 -20.91 -13.08 -16.36
C LEU A 277 -20.77 -14.29 -17.27
N LEU A 278 -21.15 -15.49 -16.80
CA LEU A 278 -21.09 -16.70 -17.63
C LEU A 278 -22.14 -16.65 -18.76
N SER A 279 -23.23 -15.90 -18.57
CA SER A 279 -24.26 -15.75 -19.60
C SER A 279 -23.82 -14.88 -20.79
N VAL A 280 -22.73 -14.11 -20.65
CA VAL A 280 -22.15 -13.28 -21.72
C VAL A 280 -20.86 -13.87 -22.31
N GLU A 281 -20.52 -15.13 -21.98
CA GLU A 281 -19.25 -15.75 -22.39
C GLU A 281 -19.04 -15.74 -23.91
N ARG A 282 -20.09 -16.02 -24.69
CA ARG A 282 -20.03 -15.97 -26.17
C ARG A 282 -19.68 -14.57 -26.65
N LEU A 283 -20.43 -13.56 -26.22
CA LEU A 283 -20.22 -12.17 -26.59
C LEU A 283 -18.83 -11.68 -26.18
N ALA A 284 -18.41 -11.98 -24.95
CA ALA A 284 -17.12 -11.56 -24.43
C ALA A 284 -15.93 -12.24 -25.13
N THR A 285 -16.15 -13.43 -25.71
CA THR A 285 -15.14 -14.12 -26.53
C THR A 285 -15.05 -13.52 -27.94
N GLU A 286 -16.17 -13.08 -28.51
CA GLU A 286 -16.24 -12.41 -29.82
C GLU A 286 -15.76 -10.96 -29.76
N ASN A 287 -16.04 -10.26 -28.66
CA ASN A 287 -15.65 -8.88 -28.41
C ASN A 287 -14.58 -8.81 -27.30
N SER A 288 -13.32 -8.69 -27.70
CA SER A 288 -12.17 -8.59 -26.78
C SER A 288 -12.24 -7.38 -25.85
N ASP A 289 -13.00 -6.34 -26.20
CA ASP A 289 -13.06 -5.10 -25.43
C ASP A 289 -13.97 -5.24 -24.20
N TYR A 290 -14.88 -6.22 -24.18
CA TYR A 290 -15.81 -6.40 -23.05
C TYR A 290 -15.08 -6.61 -21.72
N ALA A 291 -14.06 -7.48 -21.69
CA ALA A 291 -13.28 -7.73 -20.48
C ALA A 291 -12.51 -6.48 -20.01
N GLY A 292 -11.92 -5.74 -20.95
CA GLY A 292 -11.22 -4.49 -20.67
C GLY A 292 -12.16 -3.42 -20.13
N ASN A 293 -13.33 -3.26 -20.75
CA ASN A 293 -14.37 -2.32 -20.32
C ASN A 293 -14.93 -2.69 -18.96
N LEU A 294 -15.25 -3.97 -18.70
CA LEU A 294 -15.73 -4.42 -17.40
C LEU A 294 -14.71 -4.09 -16.29
N LEU A 295 -13.43 -4.40 -16.51
CA LEU A 295 -12.40 -4.12 -15.51
C LEU A 295 -12.13 -2.61 -15.37
N MET A 296 -12.22 -1.83 -16.44
CA MET A 296 -12.14 -0.36 -16.39
C MET A 296 -13.29 0.23 -15.59
N GLU A 297 -14.51 -0.24 -15.84
CA GLU A 297 -15.71 0.18 -15.11
C GLU A 297 -15.70 -0.28 -13.66
N ILE A 298 -14.95 -1.32 -13.28
CA ILE A 298 -14.82 -1.71 -11.87
C ILE A 298 -13.70 -0.92 -11.19
N TYR A 299 -12.47 -1.05 -11.69
CA TYR A 299 -11.28 -0.50 -11.03
C TYR A 299 -11.11 1.00 -11.23
N GLY A 300 -11.61 1.57 -12.33
CA GLY A 300 -11.22 2.89 -12.78
C GLY A 300 -9.80 2.89 -13.36
N LYS A 301 -9.46 3.95 -14.11
CA LYS A 301 -8.19 4.03 -14.86
C LYS A 301 -6.97 4.00 -13.94
N ASN A 302 -6.96 4.80 -12.88
CA ASN A 302 -5.80 4.90 -11.99
C ASN A 302 -5.45 3.60 -11.27
N ARG A 303 -6.45 2.85 -10.78
CA ARG A 303 -6.20 1.56 -10.13
C ARG A 303 -5.72 0.53 -11.15
N LEU A 304 -6.29 0.52 -12.37
CA LEU A 304 -5.79 -0.34 -13.45
C LEU A 304 -4.35 -0.02 -13.84
N ASP A 305 -3.99 1.25 -14.00
CA ASP A 305 -2.62 1.66 -14.33
C ASP A 305 -1.64 1.23 -13.23
N THR A 306 -2.04 1.37 -11.96
CA THR A 306 -1.27 0.86 -10.82
C THR A 306 -1.14 -0.66 -10.86
N LEU A 307 -2.21 -1.38 -11.25
CA LEU A 307 -2.20 -2.84 -11.42
C LEU A 307 -1.36 -3.31 -12.61
N SER A 308 -1.24 -2.48 -13.66
CA SER A 308 -0.41 -2.71 -14.84
C SER A 308 1.10 -2.56 -14.60
N VAL A 309 1.52 -1.92 -13.50
CA VAL A 309 2.93 -1.90 -13.10
C VAL A 309 3.34 -3.31 -12.64
N SER A 310 4.41 -3.84 -13.24
CA SER A 310 4.91 -5.18 -12.93
C SER A 310 5.39 -5.31 -11.47
N ALA A 311 5.37 -6.52 -10.93
CA ALA A 311 5.78 -6.75 -9.55
C ALA A 311 7.26 -6.42 -9.30
N SER A 312 8.12 -6.60 -10.30
CA SER A 312 9.54 -6.23 -10.26
C SER A 312 9.71 -4.71 -10.17
N GLU A 313 8.99 -3.94 -10.99
CA GLU A 313 9.01 -2.48 -10.95
C GLU A 313 8.51 -1.92 -9.62
N ARG A 314 7.41 -2.46 -9.08
CA ARG A 314 6.91 -2.06 -7.75
C ARG A 314 7.92 -2.34 -6.64
N SER A 315 8.50 -3.54 -6.63
CA SER A 315 9.52 -3.91 -5.64
C SER A 315 10.76 -3.03 -5.75
N LEU A 316 11.18 -2.69 -6.97
CA LEU A 316 12.32 -1.80 -7.21
C LEU A 316 12.01 -0.41 -6.67
N LYS A 317 10.82 0.14 -6.97
CA LYS A 317 10.36 1.43 -6.43
C LYS A 317 10.36 1.41 -4.90
N GLN A 318 9.70 0.43 -4.28
CA GLN A 318 9.64 0.29 -2.83
C GLN A 318 11.03 0.17 -2.19
N TYR A 319 11.96 -0.56 -2.82
CA TYR A 319 13.34 -0.66 -2.36
C TYR A 319 14.03 0.70 -2.32
N TRP A 320 13.92 1.49 -3.40
CA TRP A 320 14.55 2.82 -3.47
C TRP A 320 13.90 3.83 -2.54
N ASP A 321 12.57 3.83 -2.44
CA ASP A 321 11.82 4.70 -1.52
C ASP A 321 12.22 4.40 -0.07
N LEU A 322 12.36 3.11 0.28
CA LEU A 322 12.82 2.69 1.61
C LEU A 322 14.30 3.02 1.83
N GLU A 323 15.16 2.86 0.82
CA GLU A 323 16.57 3.23 0.92
C GLU A 323 16.75 4.73 1.19
N GLU A 324 16.04 5.58 0.44
CA GLU A 324 16.04 7.03 0.65
C GLU A 324 15.60 7.35 2.09
N LEU A 325 14.48 6.80 2.52
CA LEU A 325 13.89 7.04 3.83
C LEU A 325 14.78 6.54 4.98
N MET A 326 15.38 5.35 4.85
CA MET A 326 16.17 4.73 5.92
C MET A 326 17.55 5.33 6.06
N ASN A 327 18.18 5.78 4.96
CA ASN A 327 19.45 6.51 5.04
C ASN A 327 19.33 7.84 5.79
N LEU A 328 18.12 8.42 5.84
CA LEU A 328 17.84 9.65 6.58
C LEU A 328 17.61 9.39 8.08
N SER A 329 17.39 8.16 8.53
CA SER A 329 17.05 7.85 9.94
C SER A 329 18.24 7.90 10.93
N ASP A 330 19.49 7.92 10.45
CA ASP A 330 20.70 7.76 11.27
C ASP A 330 21.20 9.04 11.98
N LEU A 331 20.42 10.12 11.98
CA LEU A 331 20.97 11.47 12.26
C LEU A 331 21.26 11.79 13.72
N SER A 332 20.85 10.94 14.67
CA SER A 332 21.20 11.15 16.09
C SER A 332 22.72 11.16 16.32
N LYS A 333 23.49 10.58 15.39
CA LYS A 333 24.95 10.56 15.39
C LYS A 333 25.59 11.45 14.31
N LEU A 334 24.86 12.37 13.69
CA LEU A 334 25.50 13.33 12.80
C LEU A 334 26.42 14.27 13.60
N PRO A 335 27.68 14.47 13.15
CA PRO A 335 28.53 15.50 13.72
C PRO A 335 27.91 16.88 13.46
N SER A 336 27.92 17.75 14.46
CA SER A 336 27.42 19.11 14.35
C SER A 336 28.33 19.95 13.46
N ILE A 337 28.03 20.01 12.17
CA ILE A 337 28.84 20.73 11.16
C ILE A 337 29.20 22.16 11.60
N PRO A 338 28.27 22.98 12.15
CA PRO A 338 28.63 24.32 12.62
C PRO A 338 29.65 24.33 13.75
N PHE A 339 29.57 23.37 14.68
CA PHE A 339 30.50 23.26 15.79
C PHE A 339 31.90 22.88 15.31
N TYR A 340 32.00 21.88 14.42
CA TYR A 340 33.27 21.50 13.81
C TYR A 340 33.88 22.64 12.99
N PHE A 341 33.05 23.41 12.27
CA PHE A 341 33.50 24.59 11.54
C PHE A 341 34.07 25.67 12.47
N VAL A 342 33.39 25.99 13.57
CA VAL A 342 33.87 26.95 14.58
C VAL A 342 35.20 26.47 15.18
N VAL A 343 35.31 25.20 15.54
CA VAL A 343 36.54 24.60 16.09
C VAL A 343 37.71 24.72 15.10
N LEU A 344 37.48 24.40 13.82
CA LEU A 344 38.50 24.50 12.78
C LEU A 344 38.90 25.96 12.47
N LEU A 345 37.94 26.89 12.47
CA LEU A 345 38.19 28.31 12.28
C LEU A 345 39.05 28.88 13.42
N LEU A 346 38.70 28.57 14.67
CA LEU A 346 39.48 28.96 15.85
C LEU A 346 40.90 28.41 15.77
N TYR A 347 41.07 27.18 15.32
CA TYR A 347 42.39 26.57 15.13
C TYR A 347 43.22 27.24 14.06
N LEU A 348 42.62 27.64 12.93
CA LEU A 348 43.35 28.34 11.87
C LEU A 348 43.86 29.71 12.34
N ILE A 349 43.04 30.43 13.13
CA ILE A 349 43.44 31.67 13.79
C ILE A 349 44.56 31.41 14.81
N LEU A 350 44.43 30.34 15.60
CA LEU A 350 45.39 29.96 16.63
C LEU A 350 46.75 29.59 16.02
N VAL A 351 46.79 28.74 14.99
CA VAL A 351 48.03 28.24 14.35
C VAL A 351 48.70 29.30 13.49
N GLY A 352 47.92 30.13 12.79
CA GLY A 352 48.44 31.16 11.90
C GLY A 352 48.85 32.42 12.66
N PRO A 353 48.00 33.45 12.70
CA PRO A 353 48.35 34.73 13.33
C PRO A 353 48.61 34.58 14.83
N GLY A 354 47.79 33.80 15.56
CA GLY A 354 47.89 33.67 17.02
C GLY A 354 49.25 33.18 17.48
N LEU A 355 49.69 32.02 16.98
CA LEU A 355 50.96 31.40 17.32
C LEU A 355 52.15 32.25 16.85
N TYR A 356 52.06 32.86 15.66
CA TYR A 356 53.11 33.73 15.13
C TYR A 356 53.33 34.96 16.00
N PHE A 357 52.26 35.70 16.33
CA PHE A 357 52.37 36.90 17.16
C PHE A 357 52.81 36.57 18.59
N LEU A 358 52.32 35.47 19.17
CA LEU A 358 52.69 35.03 20.52
C LEU A 358 54.18 34.66 20.62
N LEU A 359 54.68 33.85 19.67
CA LEU A 359 56.10 33.47 19.65
C LEU A 359 57.01 34.62 19.22
N ARG A 360 56.52 35.57 18.41
CA ARG A 360 57.24 36.81 18.10
C ARG A 360 57.37 37.70 19.33
N ALA A 361 56.32 37.87 20.13
CA ALA A 361 56.36 38.65 21.38
C ALA A 361 57.33 38.05 22.41
N GLN A 362 57.50 36.73 22.42
CA GLN A 362 58.43 36.01 23.32
C GLN A 362 59.84 35.83 22.73
N ASN A 363 60.15 36.40 21.55
CA ASN A 363 61.42 36.20 20.84
C ASN A 363 61.80 34.73 20.57
N ALA A 364 60.81 33.83 20.53
CA ALA A 364 61.00 32.37 20.45
C ALA A 364 60.70 31.80 19.05
N LEU A 365 60.77 32.61 17.99
CA LEU A 365 60.42 32.26 16.59
C LEU A 365 61.08 30.97 16.05
N ARG A 366 62.24 30.57 16.58
CA ARG A 366 62.90 29.29 16.21
C ARG A 366 62.04 28.06 16.56
N THR A 367 61.16 28.19 17.55
CA THR A 367 60.24 27.13 17.99
C THR A 367 58.89 27.15 17.27
N TYR A 368 58.68 28.04 16.30
CA TYR A 368 57.41 28.16 15.57
C TYR A 368 57.01 26.85 14.86
N ARG A 369 57.93 26.25 14.09
CA ARG A 369 57.69 24.98 13.38
C ARG A 369 57.34 23.81 14.30
N PRO A 370 58.10 23.51 15.38
CA PRO A 370 57.72 22.44 16.29
C PRO A 370 56.43 22.75 17.08
N SER A 371 56.14 24.02 17.37
CA SER A 371 54.89 24.41 18.04
C SER A 371 53.67 24.15 17.16
N ILE A 372 53.76 24.42 15.85
CA ILE A 372 52.71 24.03 14.89
C ILE A 372 52.50 22.52 14.92
N ALA A 373 53.57 21.72 14.85
CA ALA A 373 53.45 20.27 14.85
C ALA A 373 52.76 19.73 16.11
N LEU A 374 53.11 20.28 17.29
CA LEU A 374 52.48 19.92 18.56
C LEU A 374 51.00 20.32 18.59
N LEU A 375 50.67 21.53 18.15
CA LEU A 375 49.30 22.03 18.14
C LEU A 375 48.41 21.27 17.15
N SER A 376 48.95 20.89 15.98
CA SER A 376 48.31 20.01 15.03
C SER A 376 48.01 18.63 15.64
N LEU A 377 48.96 18.05 16.37
CA LEU A 377 48.77 16.76 17.05
C LEU A 377 47.65 16.83 18.10
N ILE A 378 47.64 17.90 18.91
CA ILE A 378 46.57 18.14 19.90
C ILE A 378 45.22 18.30 19.19
N MET A 379 45.16 19.03 18.08
CA MET A 379 43.92 19.19 17.33
C MET A 379 43.43 17.87 16.74
N VAL A 380 44.31 17.02 16.20
CA VAL A 380 43.94 15.68 15.72
C VAL A 380 43.35 14.85 16.86
N LEU A 381 43.97 14.85 18.05
CA LEU A 381 43.45 14.14 19.22
C LEU A 381 42.10 14.72 19.69
N PHE A 382 41.94 16.04 19.63
CA PHE A 382 40.70 16.71 19.99
C PHE A 382 39.56 16.35 19.03
N ILE A 383 39.79 16.41 17.72
CA ILE A 383 38.81 16.00 16.69
C ILE A 383 38.47 14.52 16.84
N TRP A 384 39.47 13.67 17.08
CA TRP A 384 39.26 12.25 17.34
C TRP A 384 38.40 12.01 18.57
N ALA A 385 38.64 12.73 19.67
CA ALA A 385 37.83 12.66 20.89
C ALA A 385 36.40 13.17 20.66
N MET A 386 36.23 14.26 19.91
CA MET A 386 34.91 14.77 19.52
C MET A 386 34.12 13.73 18.72
N GLY A 387 34.78 12.98 17.83
CA GLY A 387 34.15 11.95 17.01
C GLY A 387 33.74 10.67 17.75
N ILE A 388 34.04 10.53 19.04
CA ILE A 388 33.67 9.34 19.83
C ILE A 388 32.15 9.22 19.97
N GLY A 389 31.46 10.34 20.24
CA GLY A 389 30.00 10.34 20.45
C GLY A 389 29.18 10.06 19.19
N THR A 390 29.75 10.32 18.02
CA THR A 390 29.12 10.12 16.70
C THR A 390 29.51 8.80 16.05
N ARG A 391 30.34 7.98 16.71
CA ARG A 391 30.84 6.73 16.13
C ARG A 391 29.80 5.63 16.24
N ILE A 392 29.49 4.97 15.13
CA ILE A 392 28.75 3.71 15.12
C ILE A 392 29.78 2.58 15.22
N SER A 393 29.80 1.86 16.34
CA SER A 393 30.84 0.86 16.64
C SER A 393 30.38 -0.60 16.56
N GLY A 394 29.10 -0.84 16.30
CA GLY A 394 28.50 -2.17 16.23
C GLY A 394 27.49 -2.30 15.10
N SER A 395 26.61 -3.29 15.24
CA SER A 395 25.40 -3.41 14.43
C SER A 395 24.36 -2.38 14.90
N PHE A 396 23.57 -1.90 13.97
CA PHE A 396 22.52 -0.93 14.24
C PHE A 396 21.33 -1.18 13.33
N LEU A 397 20.17 -0.73 13.80
CA LEU A 397 18.87 -0.97 13.22
C LEU A 397 18.20 0.37 12.98
N SER A 398 17.79 0.61 11.75
CA SER A 398 16.80 1.64 11.46
C SER A 398 15.43 1.00 11.31
N TYR A 399 14.37 1.63 11.80
CA TYR A 399 13.01 1.09 11.68
C TYR A 399 11.93 2.16 11.47
N VAL A 400 10.88 1.75 10.77
CA VAL A 400 9.57 2.42 10.76
C VAL A 400 8.56 1.39 11.19
N LYS A 401 7.85 1.69 12.27
CA LYS A 401 6.79 0.82 12.79
C LYS A 401 5.46 1.48 12.52
N LEU A 402 4.56 0.77 11.87
CA LEU A 402 3.19 1.18 11.61
C LEU A 402 2.26 0.31 12.45
N LEU A 403 1.44 0.97 13.26
CA LEU A 403 0.42 0.34 14.10
C LEU A 403 -0.96 0.73 13.59
N SER A 404 -1.61 -0.16 12.86
CA SER A 404 -3.00 -0.01 12.44
C SER A 404 -3.92 -0.57 13.53
N ILE A 405 -4.61 0.31 14.24
CA ILE A 405 -5.45 -0.04 15.39
C ILE A 405 -6.89 -0.19 14.93
N GLY A 406 -7.38 -1.43 14.91
CA GLY A 406 -8.79 -1.76 14.71
C GLY A 406 -9.55 -2.00 16.01
N ALA A 407 -10.84 -2.31 15.90
CA ALA A 407 -11.68 -2.62 17.06
C ALA A 407 -11.24 -3.92 17.76
N ASP A 408 -10.99 -4.97 16.98
CA ASP A 408 -10.71 -6.32 17.49
C ASP A 408 -9.25 -6.74 17.36
N SER A 409 -8.51 -6.14 16.41
CA SER A 409 -7.12 -6.48 16.12
C SER A 409 -6.23 -5.25 15.96
N VAL A 410 -4.93 -5.48 16.13
CA VAL A 410 -3.87 -4.54 15.79
C VAL A 410 -2.97 -5.21 14.76
N ASP A 411 -2.83 -4.54 13.63
CA ASP A 411 -1.90 -4.93 12.57
C ASP A 411 -0.62 -4.10 12.72
N GLU A 412 0.50 -4.78 12.92
CA GLU A 412 1.82 -4.18 13.06
C GLU A 412 2.67 -4.52 11.85
N GLU A 413 3.09 -3.49 11.11
CA GLU A 413 4.02 -3.59 9.98
C GLU A 413 5.30 -2.83 10.31
N ASN A 414 6.43 -3.52 10.26
CA ASN A 414 7.72 -2.95 10.60
C ASN A 414 8.68 -3.02 9.42
N TYR A 415 8.99 -1.89 8.83
CA TYR A 415 10.08 -1.78 7.86
C TYR A 415 11.39 -1.58 8.62
N ILE A 416 12.36 -2.45 8.40
CA ILE A 416 13.64 -2.41 9.09
C ILE A 416 14.83 -2.40 8.12
N ASN A 417 15.93 -1.80 8.55
CA ASN A 417 17.22 -1.82 7.88
C ASN A 417 18.29 -2.23 8.88
N LEU A 418 18.79 -3.45 8.75
CA LEU A 418 19.80 -4.01 9.62
C LEU A 418 21.19 -3.82 9.00
N ARG A 419 22.09 -3.15 9.71
CA ARG A 419 23.44 -2.81 9.25
C ARG A 419 24.50 -3.14 10.29
N SER A 420 25.74 -3.25 9.82
CA SER A 420 26.92 -3.32 10.69
C SER A 420 27.98 -2.31 10.27
N SER A 421 28.64 -1.68 11.23
CA SER A 421 29.79 -0.79 10.97
C SER A 421 31.05 -1.52 10.49
N ARG A 422 31.10 -2.86 10.54
CA ARG A 422 32.25 -3.68 10.18
C ARG A 422 31.80 -4.90 9.38
N GLU A 423 32.72 -5.45 8.60
CA GLU A 423 32.51 -6.69 7.87
C GLU A 423 32.62 -7.90 8.82
N HIS A 424 31.48 -8.52 9.16
CA HIS A 424 31.41 -9.74 9.95
C HIS A 424 30.00 -10.35 9.89
N ARG A 425 29.86 -11.58 10.42
CA ARG A 425 28.56 -12.19 10.70
C ARG A 425 27.85 -11.44 11.83
N PHE A 426 26.60 -11.03 11.64
CA PHE A 426 25.77 -10.44 12.68
C PHE A 426 24.35 -11.00 12.63
N SER A 427 23.64 -10.91 13.76
CA SER A 427 22.26 -11.38 13.86
C SER A 427 21.39 -10.47 14.73
N MET A 428 20.08 -10.62 14.55
CA MET A 428 19.06 -9.97 15.36
C MET A 428 17.95 -10.96 15.69
N ASP A 429 17.67 -11.11 16.98
CA ASP A 429 16.58 -11.97 17.47
C ASP A 429 15.25 -11.18 17.49
N ILE A 430 14.21 -11.84 17.00
CA ILE A 430 12.86 -11.33 16.78
C ILE A 430 11.89 -12.23 17.54
N GLN A 431 10.81 -11.66 18.07
CA GLN A 431 9.74 -12.47 18.67
C GLN A 431 9.14 -13.43 17.63
N ALA A 432 8.77 -14.64 18.07
CA ALA A 432 8.30 -15.70 17.18
C ALA A 432 7.01 -15.36 16.42
N GLU A 433 6.20 -14.42 16.92
CA GLU A 433 4.92 -14.09 16.30
C GLU A 433 5.06 -13.18 15.07
N TYR A 434 6.25 -12.65 14.79
CA TYR A 434 6.50 -11.86 13.58
C TYR A 434 6.85 -12.78 12.41
N SER A 435 6.14 -12.57 11.31
CA SER A 435 6.65 -12.98 10.00
C SER A 435 7.82 -12.08 9.61
N VAL A 436 8.84 -12.64 8.97
CA VAL A 436 10.07 -11.94 8.61
C VAL A 436 10.27 -12.09 7.12
N ASN A 437 10.20 -11.00 6.36
CA ASN A 437 10.31 -11.07 4.90
C ASN A 437 11.37 -10.08 4.40
N PRO A 438 12.34 -10.51 3.58
CA PRO A 438 13.33 -9.60 3.01
C PRO A 438 12.74 -8.71 1.92
N ILE A 439 13.19 -7.46 1.86
CA ILE A 439 12.91 -6.54 0.76
C ILE A 439 14.15 -6.50 -0.14
N LEU A 440 13.95 -6.88 -1.39
CA LEU A 440 14.99 -7.16 -2.37
C LEU A 440 14.86 -6.22 -3.58
N LYS A 441 15.89 -6.13 -4.43
CA LYS A 441 15.91 -5.16 -5.56
C LYS A 441 14.99 -5.55 -6.73
N GLY A 442 14.38 -6.73 -6.70
CA GLY A 442 13.26 -7.13 -7.56
C GLY A 442 13.64 -7.64 -8.96
N THR A 443 14.84 -8.20 -9.15
CA THR A 443 15.27 -8.69 -10.48
C THR A 443 15.30 -10.21 -10.59
N ASP A 444 14.73 -10.76 -11.66
CA ASP A 444 14.68 -12.21 -11.89
C ASP A 444 16.07 -12.86 -11.89
N TYR A 445 16.26 -13.89 -11.06
CA TYR A 445 17.41 -14.79 -11.18
C TYR A 445 17.07 -15.98 -12.08
N THR A 446 17.58 -15.96 -13.30
CA THR A 446 17.41 -17.05 -14.28
C THR A 446 18.55 -18.07 -14.29
N GLY A 447 19.52 -17.92 -13.38
CA GLY A 447 20.68 -18.82 -13.28
C GLY A 447 20.39 -20.10 -12.49
N ASP A 448 21.40 -20.99 -12.42
CA ASP A 448 21.30 -22.21 -11.63
C ASP A 448 21.58 -21.95 -10.14
N LEU A 449 20.54 -22.09 -9.30
CA LEU A 449 20.64 -21.91 -7.84
C LEU A 449 21.74 -22.77 -7.21
N GLY A 450 21.96 -23.98 -7.74
CA GLY A 450 22.98 -24.92 -7.27
C GLY A 450 24.40 -24.40 -7.48
N THR A 451 24.67 -23.75 -8.61
CA THR A 451 25.94 -23.04 -8.86
C THR A 451 26.09 -21.79 -7.99
N LEU A 452 25.03 -21.00 -7.83
CA LEU A 452 25.08 -19.76 -7.03
C LEU A 452 25.38 -20.05 -5.56
N LEU A 453 24.80 -21.11 -5.00
CA LEU A 453 25.04 -21.55 -3.62
C LEU A 453 26.52 -21.85 -3.34
N LYS A 454 27.28 -22.28 -4.34
CA LYS A 454 28.71 -22.58 -4.26
C LYS A 454 29.62 -21.38 -4.51
N SER A 455 29.06 -20.26 -4.96
CA SER A 455 29.82 -19.03 -5.21
C SER A 455 30.26 -18.39 -3.89
N SER A 456 31.48 -17.85 -3.87
CA SER A 456 32.01 -17.10 -2.73
C SER A 456 31.61 -15.62 -2.75
N ASP A 457 31.20 -15.10 -3.91
CA ASP A 457 30.80 -13.70 -4.11
C ASP A 457 29.27 -13.60 -4.14
N VAL A 458 28.63 -13.94 -3.02
CA VAL A 458 27.17 -13.88 -2.85
C VAL A 458 26.86 -13.36 -1.45
N MET A 459 25.83 -12.53 -1.33
CA MET A 459 25.29 -12.13 -0.03
C MET A 459 24.42 -13.25 0.51
N ARG A 460 24.53 -13.55 1.81
CA ARG A 460 23.76 -14.62 2.45
C ARG A 460 23.03 -14.10 3.68
N THR A 461 21.72 -14.18 3.61
CA THR A 461 20.81 -13.90 4.72
C THR A 461 20.07 -15.18 5.07
N GLU A 462 20.00 -15.48 6.36
CA GLU A 462 19.25 -16.59 6.89
C GLU A 462 18.21 -16.08 7.89
N VAL A 463 16.98 -16.57 7.76
CA VAL A 463 15.88 -16.35 8.69
C VAL A 463 15.63 -17.67 9.39
N GLU A 464 16.14 -17.81 10.61
CA GLU A 464 15.97 -19.02 11.42
C GLU A 464 14.67 -18.87 12.22
N GLN A 465 13.70 -19.76 12.02
CA GLN A 465 12.43 -19.73 12.76
C GLN A 465 12.38 -20.91 13.73
N GLU A 466 12.57 -20.62 15.01
CA GLU A 466 12.45 -21.56 16.11
C GLU A 466 11.04 -21.47 16.73
N ARG A 467 10.75 -22.29 17.75
CA ARG A 467 9.43 -22.28 18.39
C ARG A 467 9.16 -21.01 19.20
N ASP A 468 10.19 -20.41 19.79
CA ASP A 468 10.09 -19.31 20.75
C ASP A 468 10.77 -18.02 20.28
N LYS A 469 11.44 -18.04 19.11
CA LYS A 469 12.01 -16.87 18.46
C LYS A 469 12.23 -17.09 16.97
N SER A 470 12.34 -15.99 16.25
CA SER A 470 12.92 -15.94 14.91
C SER A 470 14.26 -15.19 14.99
N SER A 471 15.24 -15.51 14.14
CA SER A 471 16.51 -14.77 14.07
C SER A 471 16.79 -14.39 12.61
N ILE A 472 17.23 -13.16 12.39
CA ILE A 472 17.83 -12.75 11.11
C ILE A 472 19.33 -12.87 11.28
N VAL A 473 19.99 -13.63 10.42
CA VAL A 473 21.44 -13.83 10.40
C VAL A 473 22.00 -13.39 9.06
N VAL A 474 22.88 -12.40 9.08
CA VAL A 474 23.66 -11.99 7.90
C VAL A 474 25.05 -12.59 8.04
N ARG A 475 25.45 -13.48 7.13
CA ARG A 475 26.72 -14.23 7.25
C ARG A 475 27.93 -13.44 6.78
N ASP A 476 27.87 -12.87 5.58
CA ASP A 476 28.96 -12.15 4.91
C ASP A 476 28.61 -10.66 4.72
N GLY A 477 28.15 -10.01 5.80
CA GLY A 477 27.66 -8.64 5.74
C GLY A 477 28.79 -7.63 5.61
N LYS A 478 28.84 -6.88 4.50
CA LYS A 478 29.80 -5.79 4.29
C LYS A 478 29.48 -4.59 5.19
N ALA A 479 30.51 -3.81 5.53
CA ALA A 479 30.34 -2.62 6.36
C ALA A 479 29.34 -1.63 5.72
N PHE A 480 28.38 -1.17 6.54
CA PHE A 480 27.28 -0.26 6.24
C PHE A 480 26.32 -0.69 5.13
N LEU A 481 26.47 -1.90 4.59
CA LEU A 481 25.59 -2.41 3.56
C LEU A 481 24.18 -2.64 4.14
N PRO A 482 23.12 -2.06 3.54
CA PRO A 482 21.77 -2.17 4.05
C PRO A 482 21.19 -3.57 3.82
N HIS A 483 20.40 -4.03 4.78
CA HIS A 483 19.61 -5.27 4.67
C HIS A 483 18.18 -4.96 5.11
N TYR A 484 17.29 -4.86 4.13
CA TYR A 484 15.91 -4.44 4.36
C TYR A 484 15.01 -5.65 4.61
N PHE A 485 14.10 -5.51 5.57
CA PHE A 485 13.07 -6.49 5.86
C PHE A 485 11.77 -5.80 6.23
N ILE A 486 10.67 -6.48 5.98
CA ILE A 486 9.36 -6.18 6.54
C ILE A 486 9.00 -7.25 7.57
N LEU A 487 8.65 -6.82 8.79
CA LEU A 487 8.21 -7.70 9.86
C LEU A 487 6.73 -7.43 10.16
N ASN A 488 5.88 -8.44 9.94
CA ASN A 488 4.43 -8.28 10.12
C ASN A 488 3.93 -9.16 11.25
N LYS A 489 3.01 -8.61 12.06
CA LYS A 489 2.32 -9.31 13.15
C LYS A 489 0.90 -8.78 13.26
N LYS A 490 -0.07 -9.69 13.34
CA LYS A 490 -1.47 -9.40 13.65
C LYS A 490 -1.81 -10.01 14.99
N VAL A 491 -2.31 -9.21 15.92
CA VAL A 491 -2.69 -9.68 17.27
C VAL A 491 -4.04 -9.11 17.70
N PRO A 492 -4.76 -9.80 18.60
CA PRO A 492 -5.94 -9.22 19.24
C PRO A 492 -5.60 -7.88 19.88
N ASN A 493 -6.50 -6.91 19.76
CA ASN A 493 -6.27 -5.58 20.29
C ASN A 493 -6.23 -5.60 21.83
N LYS A 494 -5.07 -5.23 22.38
CA LYS A 494 -4.84 -5.08 23.83
C LYS A 494 -4.28 -3.72 24.22
N ILE A 495 -3.96 -2.85 23.24
CA ILE A 495 -3.27 -1.57 23.45
C ILE A 495 -4.25 -0.39 23.52
N GLY A 496 -5.56 -0.66 23.40
CA GLY A 496 -6.63 0.32 23.39
C GLY A 496 -7.01 0.77 21.97
N LYS A 497 -7.77 1.87 21.87
CA LYS A 497 -8.26 2.39 20.57
C LYS A 497 -8.27 3.91 20.51
N ILE A 498 -8.22 4.44 19.30
CA ILE A 498 -8.58 5.82 19.03
C ILE A 498 -10.10 5.84 18.84
N GLU A 499 -10.80 6.60 19.66
CA GLU A 499 -12.26 6.71 19.61
C GLU A 499 -12.65 8.09 19.14
N GLY A 500 -13.65 8.20 18.29
CA GLY A 500 -14.19 9.49 17.94
C GLY A 500 -15.25 9.40 16.86
N LYS A 501 -16.06 10.45 16.79
CA LYS A 501 -16.97 10.73 15.68
C LYS A 501 -16.64 12.11 15.16
N VAL A 502 -16.34 12.19 13.87
CA VAL A 502 -16.01 13.45 13.22
C VAL A 502 -17.21 13.86 12.38
N HIS A 503 -17.66 15.10 12.55
CA HIS A 503 -18.70 15.69 11.71
C HIS A 503 -18.06 16.80 10.89
N TYR A 504 -18.24 16.76 9.57
CA TYR A 504 -17.78 17.81 8.66
C TYR A 504 -18.88 18.14 7.66
N PHE A 505 -19.38 19.38 7.72
CA PHE A 505 -20.43 19.84 6.81
C PHE A 505 -20.27 21.33 6.52
N SER A 506 -20.27 21.73 5.25
CA SER A 506 -20.17 23.12 4.80
C SER A 506 -19.00 23.89 5.42
N GLY A 507 -17.85 23.22 5.58
CA GLY A 507 -16.63 23.80 6.16
C GLY A 507 -16.59 23.83 7.69
N GLU A 508 -17.69 23.49 8.37
CA GLU A 508 -17.76 23.40 9.84
C GLU A 508 -17.34 22.00 10.30
N LEU A 509 -16.37 21.93 11.23
CA LEU A 509 -15.97 20.72 11.91
C LEU A 509 -16.58 20.66 13.31
N SER A 510 -17.03 19.48 13.72
CA SER A 510 -17.41 19.21 15.11
C SER A 510 -17.20 17.75 15.49
N GLY A 511 -17.36 17.44 16.77
CA GLY A 511 -17.10 16.12 17.34
C GLY A 511 -15.81 16.08 18.15
N GLU A 512 -15.49 14.88 18.62
CA GLU A 512 -14.40 14.67 19.57
C GLU A 512 -13.60 13.43 19.17
N VAL A 513 -12.28 13.51 19.33
CA VAL A 513 -11.35 12.39 19.19
C VAL A 513 -10.64 12.17 20.50
N ARG A 514 -10.65 10.93 20.99
CA ARG A 514 -10.06 10.51 22.25
C ARG A 514 -8.97 9.48 22.01
N ASN A 515 -7.79 9.76 22.57
CA ASN A 515 -6.72 8.79 22.65
C ASN A 515 -6.98 7.84 23.82
N ASN A 516 -7.61 6.68 23.56
CA ASN A 516 -7.78 5.62 24.55
C ASN A 516 -6.77 4.49 24.35
N THR A 517 -5.56 4.83 23.88
CA THR A 517 -4.43 3.90 23.76
C THR A 517 -3.44 4.06 24.92
N ASP A 518 -2.54 3.10 25.04
CA ASP A 518 -1.42 3.17 25.99
C ASP A 518 -0.30 4.12 25.57
N TYR A 519 -0.42 4.82 24.44
CA TYR A 519 0.62 5.68 23.90
C TYR A 519 0.38 7.17 24.22
N VAL A 520 1.49 7.89 24.46
CA VAL A 520 1.49 9.35 24.32
C VAL A 520 1.77 9.65 22.86
N LEU A 521 0.83 10.33 22.22
CA LEU A 521 0.86 10.63 20.79
C LEU A 521 1.35 12.06 20.58
N SER A 522 2.34 12.23 19.71
CA SER A 522 2.80 13.52 19.22
C SER A 522 2.33 13.74 17.79
N ASP A 523 2.13 15.00 17.42
CA ASP A 523 1.83 15.41 16.04
C ASP A 523 0.63 14.66 15.43
N ALA A 524 -0.42 14.44 16.23
CA ALA A 524 -1.63 13.77 15.79
C ALA A 524 -2.42 14.64 14.81
N PHE A 525 -2.98 14.01 13.77
CA PHE A 525 -3.84 14.67 12.80
C PHE A 525 -4.91 13.73 12.25
N LEU A 526 -5.99 14.31 11.75
CA LEU A 526 -6.99 13.62 10.94
C LEU A 526 -6.77 14.00 9.48
N LEU A 527 -6.77 13.01 8.61
CA LEU A 527 -6.82 13.16 7.17
C LEU A 527 -8.27 12.91 6.73
N LEU A 528 -8.91 13.95 6.22
CA LEU A 528 -10.17 13.90 5.49
C LEU A 528 -9.85 14.04 4.00
N TYR A 529 -10.73 13.57 3.12
CA TYR A 529 -10.50 13.73 1.68
C TYR A 529 -10.46 15.23 1.30
N GLY A 530 -9.26 15.72 0.93
CA GLY A 530 -8.97 17.13 0.60
C GLY A 530 -8.62 18.04 1.77
N ARG A 531 -8.48 17.53 3.00
CA ARG A 531 -8.33 18.39 4.18
C ARG A 531 -7.63 17.67 5.34
N VAL A 532 -6.84 18.42 6.10
CA VAL A 532 -6.15 17.92 7.29
C VAL A 532 -6.62 18.68 8.52
N VAL A 533 -6.80 17.97 9.63
CA VAL A 533 -7.14 18.55 10.93
C VAL A 533 -6.02 18.27 11.93
N LYS A 534 -5.32 19.31 12.37
CA LYS A 534 -4.19 19.18 13.31
C LYS A 534 -4.70 19.06 14.74
N LEU A 535 -4.53 17.88 15.35
CA LEU A 535 -4.88 17.62 16.74
C LEU A 535 -3.70 17.88 17.70
N GLY A 536 -2.46 17.74 17.20
CA GLY A 536 -1.24 18.01 17.96
C GLY A 536 -0.92 16.90 18.96
N LYS A 537 -0.37 17.27 20.12
CA LYS A 537 -0.02 16.29 21.15
C LYS A 537 -1.27 15.79 21.90
N MET A 538 -1.41 14.48 22.03
CA MET A 538 -2.47 13.83 22.81
C MET A 538 -1.88 12.90 23.88
N GLU A 539 -2.11 13.24 25.14
CA GLU A 539 -1.81 12.39 26.29
C GLU A 539 -2.74 11.16 26.35
N LYS A 540 -2.37 10.17 27.16
CA LYS A 540 -3.21 8.98 27.38
C LYS A 540 -4.55 9.37 28.00
N GLY A 541 -5.64 8.92 27.40
CA GLY A 541 -7.01 9.21 27.81
C GLY A 541 -7.51 10.60 27.41
N GLN A 542 -6.68 11.46 26.79
CA GLN A 542 -7.05 12.83 26.42
C GLN A 542 -8.06 12.84 25.27
N THR A 543 -9.07 13.69 25.40
CA THR A 543 -10.02 14.03 24.34
C THR A 543 -9.69 15.40 23.75
N VAL A 544 -9.74 15.51 22.44
CA VAL A 544 -9.58 16.75 21.67
C VAL A 544 -10.88 17.05 20.94
N ASP A 545 -11.38 18.27 21.11
CA ASP A 545 -12.51 18.82 20.36
C ASP A 545 -12.05 19.20 18.95
N VAL A 546 -12.58 18.50 17.95
CA VAL A 546 -12.18 18.65 16.55
C VAL A 546 -12.60 20.02 16.00
N GLY A 547 -13.68 20.61 16.52
CA GLY A 547 -14.17 21.91 16.06
C GLY A 547 -13.28 23.09 16.44
N LYS A 548 -12.36 22.90 17.40
CA LYS A 548 -11.36 23.90 17.81
C LYS A 548 -9.98 23.67 17.20
N ALA A 549 -9.79 22.56 16.49
CA ALA A 549 -8.52 22.19 15.88
C ALA A 549 -8.26 23.00 14.60
N GLU A 550 -6.97 23.19 14.27
CA GLU A 550 -6.58 23.92 13.06
C GLU A 550 -6.94 23.10 11.80
N SER A 551 -7.89 23.66 11.05
CA SER A 551 -8.42 23.20 9.76
C SER A 551 -7.60 23.61 8.53
N ILE A 552 -6.89 22.73 7.79
CA ILE A 552 -6.15 23.15 6.57
C ILE A 552 -6.61 22.36 5.34
N PRO A 553 -7.11 23.01 4.28
CA PRO A 553 -7.31 22.38 2.97
C PRO A 553 -5.98 21.86 2.42
N MET A 554 -5.97 20.65 1.88
CA MET A 554 -4.74 20.00 1.37
C MET A 554 -4.99 19.36 0.00
N PRO A 555 -4.04 19.48 -0.94
CA PRO A 555 -4.11 18.76 -2.20
C PRO A 555 -4.25 17.26 -1.94
N VAL A 556 -5.19 16.62 -2.64
CA VAL A 556 -5.38 15.18 -2.58
C VAL A 556 -4.16 14.51 -3.22
N GLY A 557 -3.71 13.38 -2.67
CA GLY A 557 -2.66 12.55 -3.26
C GLY A 557 -1.24 13.14 -3.25
N ASP A 558 -1.07 14.44 -3.01
CA ASP A 558 0.25 15.06 -2.85
C ASP A 558 0.75 14.94 -1.40
N PHE A 559 1.35 13.79 -1.12
CA PHE A 559 1.90 13.48 0.20
C PHE A 559 3.21 14.20 0.48
N ASP A 560 3.91 14.69 -0.54
CA ASP A 560 5.10 15.54 -0.40
C ASP A 560 4.71 16.88 0.22
N TYR A 561 3.73 17.57 -0.36
CA TYR A 561 3.21 18.82 0.17
C TYR A 561 2.61 18.62 1.57
N LEU A 562 1.75 17.61 1.74
CA LEU A 562 1.09 17.33 3.02
C LEU A 562 2.12 17.06 4.13
N SER A 563 3.12 16.22 3.87
CA SER A 563 4.12 15.87 4.87
C SER A 563 5.01 17.08 5.24
N ASN A 564 5.38 17.92 4.26
CA ASN A 564 6.12 19.15 4.50
C ASN A 564 5.32 20.20 5.30
N ALA A 565 4.00 20.22 5.14
CA ALA A 565 3.11 21.15 5.86
C ALA A 565 2.83 20.71 7.31
N LEU A 566 2.88 19.41 7.59
CA LEU A 566 2.58 18.85 8.91
C LEU A 566 3.81 18.58 9.77
N PHE A 567 4.93 18.16 9.16
CA PHE A 567 6.08 17.65 9.88
C PHE A 567 7.36 18.40 9.51
N SER A 568 8.30 18.40 10.45
CA SER A 568 9.66 18.87 10.24
C SER A 568 10.67 17.73 10.44
N GLY A 569 11.89 17.90 9.92
CA GLY A 569 12.92 16.87 10.01
C GLY A 569 12.55 15.60 9.22
N ASN A 570 12.90 14.44 9.75
CA ASN A 570 12.71 13.16 9.05
C ASN A 570 11.28 12.59 9.17
N SER A 571 10.51 12.99 10.18
CA SER A 571 9.12 12.53 10.38
C SER A 571 8.26 12.76 9.14
N LYS A 572 8.53 13.82 8.37
CA LYS A 572 7.85 14.10 7.11
C LYS A 572 8.07 12.99 6.07
N ASN A 573 9.29 12.48 5.94
CA ASN A 573 9.60 11.45 4.94
C ASN A 573 8.93 10.12 5.29
N PHE A 574 8.88 9.80 6.59
CA PHE A 574 8.17 8.62 7.09
C PHE A 574 6.67 8.72 6.82
N ILE A 575 6.04 9.85 7.17
CA ILE A 575 4.62 10.05 6.93
C ILE A 575 4.31 10.08 5.44
N ARG A 576 5.14 10.72 4.60
CA ARG A 576 5.02 10.70 3.14
C ARG A 576 4.98 9.28 2.60
N PHE A 577 5.93 8.45 3.00
CA PHE A 577 6.01 7.05 2.58
C PHE A 577 4.77 6.26 3.01
N ILE A 578 4.37 6.36 4.29
CA ILE A 578 3.19 5.66 4.80
C ILE A 578 1.91 6.09 4.08
N LEU A 579 1.71 7.38 3.86
CA LEU A 579 0.52 7.87 3.15
C LEU A 579 0.52 7.43 1.69
N GLY A 580 1.68 7.45 1.01
CA GLY A 580 1.84 6.94 -0.34
C GLY A 580 1.51 5.45 -0.49
N GLU A 581 1.86 4.65 0.51
CA GLU A 581 1.57 3.20 0.52
C GLU A 581 0.13 2.89 0.97
N GLN A 582 -0.52 3.71 1.80
CA GLN A 582 -1.82 3.39 2.41
C GLN A 582 -3.04 4.14 1.87
N VAL A 583 -2.83 5.32 1.26
CA VAL A 583 -3.93 6.18 0.79
C VAL A 583 -3.98 6.12 -0.72
N HIS A 584 -5.04 5.51 -1.24
CA HIS A 584 -5.29 5.38 -2.67
C HIS A 584 -6.67 5.94 -3.02
N SER A 585 -6.73 6.81 -4.03
CA SER A 585 -7.99 7.36 -4.54
C SER A 585 -8.87 8.01 -3.45
N TYR A 586 -10.18 8.08 -3.69
CA TYR A 586 -11.17 8.57 -2.74
C TYR A 586 -11.36 7.63 -1.53
N PHE A 587 -11.51 8.23 -0.35
CA PHE A 587 -11.92 7.58 0.88
C PHE A 587 -12.96 8.44 1.60
N SER A 588 -13.96 7.82 2.21
CA SER A 588 -15.12 8.48 2.82
C SER A 588 -15.00 8.68 4.32
N ASP A 589 -14.02 8.04 4.97
CA ASP A 589 -13.79 8.03 6.41
C ASP A 589 -12.81 9.13 6.87
N ALA A 590 -12.68 9.30 8.19
CA ALA A 590 -11.66 10.16 8.78
C ALA A 590 -10.47 9.30 9.22
N ARG A 591 -9.32 9.44 8.56
CA ARG A 591 -8.13 8.64 8.86
C ARG A 591 -7.25 9.35 9.88
N PHE A 592 -7.09 8.77 11.06
CA PHE A 592 -6.26 9.28 12.14
C PHE A 592 -4.82 8.81 11.97
N TYR A 593 -3.86 9.71 12.13
CA TYR A 593 -2.43 9.40 12.18
C TYR A 593 -1.76 10.15 13.33
N ALA A 594 -0.82 9.50 14.01
CA ALA A 594 0.02 10.16 15.01
C ALA A 594 1.37 9.47 15.17
N VAL A 595 2.36 10.20 15.69
CA VAL A 595 3.63 9.62 16.09
C VAL A 595 3.54 9.13 17.52
N ALA A 596 3.84 7.84 17.75
CA ALA A 596 3.97 7.28 19.08
C ALA A 596 5.44 7.26 19.52
N ARG A 597 5.69 7.68 20.76
CA ARG A 597 7.02 7.56 21.36
C ARG A 597 7.19 6.18 21.99
N GLU A 598 8.13 5.40 21.47
CA GLU A 598 8.59 4.14 22.06
C GLU A 598 10.08 4.24 22.43
N ASP A 599 10.47 3.71 23.59
CA ASP A 599 11.88 3.63 24.00
C ASP A 599 12.63 2.50 23.26
N SER A 600 11.90 1.46 22.83
CA SER A 600 12.44 0.38 22.01
C SER A 600 11.31 -0.27 21.22
N PRO A 601 11.56 -0.69 19.96
CA PRO A 601 10.57 -1.45 19.20
C PRO A 601 10.31 -2.81 19.86
N GLY A 602 9.02 -3.13 20.00
CA GLY A 602 8.55 -4.37 20.63
C GLY A 602 8.93 -5.67 19.89
N PHE A 603 9.30 -5.60 18.60
CA PHE A 603 9.60 -6.80 17.81
C PHE A 603 10.93 -7.48 18.13
N THR A 604 11.86 -6.78 18.77
CA THR A 604 13.13 -7.39 19.21
C THR A 604 12.96 -8.12 20.53
N LYS A 605 13.50 -9.33 20.67
CA LYS A 605 13.52 -10.03 21.97
C LYS A 605 14.54 -9.33 22.89
N VAL A 606 14.07 -8.65 23.93
CA VAL A 606 14.92 -8.05 24.97
C VAL A 606 14.88 -8.98 26.16
N ASP A 607 15.81 -9.94 26.27
CA ASP A 607 15.94 -10.68 27.53
C ASP A 607 17.37 -11.19 27.77
N GLY A 608 17.85 -10.91 28.99
CA GLY A 608 18.71 -11.78 29.78
C GLY A 608 20.10 -12.12 29.25
N GLU A 609 21.12 -11.42 29.76
CA GLU A 609 22.52 -11.84 30.01
C GLU A 609 23.34 -12.76 29.07
N GLU A 610 22.85 -13.27 27.94
CA GLU A 610 23.66 -14.18 27.11
C GLU A 610 24.80 -13.45 26.39
N LYS A 611 25.99 -14.05 26.46
CA LYS A 611 27.22 -13.55 25.83
C LYS A 611 27.23 -13.90 24.34
N GLY A 612 26.65 -13.04 23.51
CA GLY A 612 26.79 -13.14 22.05
C GLY A 612 26.02 -12.06 21.29
N SER A 613 26.71 -11.33 20.41
CA SER A 613 26.30 -10.39 19.32
C SER A 613 25.10 -9.43 19.43
N GLY A 614 24.14 -9.57 20.35
CA GLY A 614 22.92 -8.77 20.42
C GLY A 614 22.89 -7.63 21.45
N LYS A 615 23.87 -7.57 22.38
CA LYS A 615 23.82 -6.63 23.53
C LYS A 615 23.92 -5.15 23.19
N ASN A 616 24.34 -4.78 21.97
CA ASN A 616 24.58 -3.38 21.56
C ASN A 616 23.98 -3.06 20.17
N LEU A 617 22.79 -3.60 19.85
CA LEU A 617 22.09 -3.16 18.64
C LEU A 617 21.48 -1.78 18.91
N GLU A 618 22.11 -0.73 18.39
CA GLU A 618 21.55 0.62 18.42
C GLU A 618 20.31 0.69 17.52
N LYS A 619 19.25 1.34 17.97
CA LYS A 619 17.95 1.37 17.26
C LYS A 619 17.51 2.81 17.02
N TYR A 620 17.18 3.13 15.78
CA TYR A 620 16.78 4.46 15.34
C TYR A 620 15.51 4.35 14.52
N GLY A 621 14.44 5.05 14.90
CA GLY A 621 13.20 4.88 14.17
C GLY A 621 12.04 5.70 14.71
N LEU A 622 10.90 5.49 14.06
CA LEU A 622 9.64 6.16 14.35
C LEU A 622 8.53 5.10 14.43
N THR A 623 7.60 5.29 15.36
CA THR A 623 6.34 4.53 15.39
C THR A 623 5.21 5.46 14.98
N ILE A 624 4.43 5.05 13.98
CA ILE A 624 3.24 5.74 13.50
C ILE A 624 2.03 4.90 13.89
N VAL A 625 1.06 5.53 14.54
CA VAL A 625 -0.23 4.95 14.87
C VAL A 625 -1.25 5.45 13.84
N HIS A 626 -2.02 4.51 13.27
CA HIS A 626 -3.08 4.78 12.32
C HIS A 626 -4.40 4.15 12.80
N ALA A 627 -5.53 4.84 12.60
CA ALA A 627 -6.87 4.31 12.85
C ALA A 627 -7.89 4.96 11.91
N SER A 628 -8.94 4.23 11.54
CA SER A 628 -10.09 4.77 10.81
C SER A 628 -11.20 5.18 11.79
N LEU A 629 -11.77 6.37 11.59
CA LEU A 629 -12.85 6.93 12.39
C LEU A 629 -14.07 7.24 11.51
N GLU A 630 -15.25 7.13 12.11
CA GLU A 630 -16.51 7.48 11.46
C GLU A 630 -16.52 8.99 11.12
N LEU A 631 -16.74 9.30 9.84
CA LEU A 631 -16.95 10.65 9.34
C LEU A 631 -18.39 10.81 8.89
N SER A 632 -19.13 11.68 9.57
CA SER A 632 -20.47 12.07 9.17
C SER A 632 -20.41 13.39 8.40
N ARG A 633 -20.97 13.39 7.20
CA ARG A 633 -21.14 14.57 6.35
C ARG A 633 -22.61 14.92 6.16
N VAL A 634 -23.40 14.71 7.21
CA VAL A 634 -24.86 14.88 7.16
C VAL A 634 -25.30 15.96 8.15
N LYS A 635 -26.14 16.89 7.68
CA LYS A 635 -26.76 17.93 8.50
C LYS A 635 -28.13 18.28 7.92
N ASP A 636 -29.16 18.33 8.75
CA ASP A 636 -30.51 18.75 8.36
C ASP A 636 -31.09 18.01 7.13
N HIS A 637 -30.89 16.68 7.06
CA HIS A 637 -31.27 15.79 5.94
C HIS A 637 -30.53 16.07 4.62
N LEU A 638 -29.43 16.82 4.68
CA LEU A 638 -28.52 17.01 3.57
C LEU A 638 -27.23 16.23 3.81
N SER A 639 -26.73 15.57 2.79
CA SER A 639 -25.44 14.89 2.77
C SER A 639 -24.46 15.68 1.89
N GLU A 640 -23.18 15.69 2.27
CA GLU A 640 -22.09 16.24 1.47
C GLU A 640 -21.10 15.15 1.06
N TYR A 641 -20.67 15.18 -0.20
CA TYR A 641 -19.62 14.29 -0.72
C TYR A 641 -18.77 14.99 -1.78
N SER A 642 -17.57 14.46 -2.01
CA SER A 642 -16.68 14.95 -3.07
C SER A 642 -17.18 14.49 -4.44
N ALA A 643 -17.14 15.35 -5.47
CA ALA A 643 -17.41 14.91 -6.84
C ALA A 643 -16.40 13.85 -7.33
N LEU A 644 -15.22 13.77 -6.70
CA LEU A 644 -14.20 12.73 -6.94
C LEU A 644 -14.47 11.42 -6.18
N SER A 645 -15.61 11.31 -5.48
CA SER A 645 -16.10 10.00 -5.00
C SER A 645 -16.40 9.05 -6.15
N ARG A 646 -16.61 9.62 -7.35
CA ARG A 646 -16.79 8.92 -8.63
C ARG A 646 -15.72 9.43 -9.59
N ASP A 647 -15.16 8.53 -10.39
CA ASP A 647 -14.13 8.89 -11.38
C ASP A 647 -14.77 9.79 -12.46
N PRO A 648 -14.25 11.00 -12.69
CA PRO A 648 -14.73 11.84 -13.78
C PRO A 648 -14.22 11.35 -15.14
N GLU A 649 -14.96 11.66 -16.20
CA GLU A 649 -14.58 11.38 -17.57
C GLU A 649 -13.87 12.58 -18.20
N VAL A 650 -12.67 12.34 -18.73
CA VAL A 650 -11.90 13.37 -19.45
C VAL A 650 -12.37 13.40 -20.90
N GLU A 651 -13.06 14.47 -21.30
CA GLU A 651 -13.53 14.67 -22.67
C GLU A 651 -12.40 15.18 -23.58
N SER A 652 -11.50 16.02 -23.05
CA SER A 652 -10.27 16.44 -23.73
C SER A 652 -9.24 17.00 -22.74
N GLY A 653 -7.95 16.93 -23.07
CA GLY A 653 -6.85 17.39 -22.21
C GLY A 653 -6.25 16.28 -21.35
N GLU A 654 -5.50 16.67 -20.32
CA GLU A 654 -4.83 15.74 -19.40
C GLU A 654 -5.19 16.06 -17.95
N PHE A 655 -5.78 15.09 -17.27
CA PHE A 655 -6.18 15.17 -15.86
C PHE A 655 -5.59 13.98 -15.09
N ASP A 656 -5.10 14.25 -13.89
CA ASP A 656 -4.68 13.24 -12.93
C ASP A 656 -5.63 13.29 -11.73
N ILE A 657 -6.45 12.24 -11.62
CA ILE A 657 -7.44 12.09 -10.55
C ILE A 657 -6.79 11.84 -9.18
N ALA A 658 -5.61 11.21 -9.11
CA ALA A 658 -4.95 10.94 -7.83
C ALA A 658 -4.57 12.24 -7.13
N THR A 659 -4.13 13.24 -7.91
CA THR A 659 -3.69 14.54 -7.41
C THR A 659 -4.72 15.67 -7.61
N ASN A 660 -5.85 15.37 -8.28
CA ASN A 660 -6.82 16.36 -8.76
C ASN A 660 -6.16 17.52 -9.54
N THR A 661 -5.28 17.18 -10.49
CA THR A 661 -4.50 18.17 -11.25
C THR A 661 -4.67 18.07 -12.75
N MET A 662 -4.46 19.18 -13.45
CA MET A 662 -4.41 19.23 -14.92
C MET A 662 -3.02 19.59 -15.45
N ASN A 663 -2.73 19.22 -16.69
CA ASN A 663 -1.61 19.77 -17.45
C ASN A 663 -1.97 21.19 -17.93
N PRO A 664 -1.20 22.24 -17.58
CA PRO A 664 -1.52 23.61 -17.98
C PRO A 664 -1.30 23.90 -19.47
N MET A 665 -0.64 23.02 -20.23
CA MET A 665 -0.34 23.23 -21.65
C MET A 665 -1.54 23.00 -22.58
N ILE A 666 -2.52 22.21 -22.13
CA ILE A 666 -3.69 21.82 -22.93
C ILE A 666 -4.95 22.14 -22.12
N PRO A 667 -5.95 22.83 -22.70
CA PRO A 667 -7.24 23.00 -22.06
C PRO A 667 -7.84 21.64 -21.64
N LEU A 668 -8.44 21.60 -20.46
CA LEU A 668 -9.08 20.40 -19.93
C LEU A 668 -10.61 20.57 -20.02
N GLU A 669 -11.29 19.63 -20.66
CA GLU A 669 -12.73 19.44 -20.55
C GLU A 669 -13.00 18.12 -19.83
N ILE A 670 -13.77 18.21 -18.75
CA ILE A 670 -13.98 17.10 -17.83
C ILE A 670 -15.45 17.05 -17.40
N ARG A 671 -15.99 15.83 -17.34
CA ARG A 671 -17.37 15.54 -16.97
C ARG A 671 -17.37 14.78 -15.64
N TYR A 672 -17.99 15.37 -14.62
CA TYR A 672 -18.18 14.76 -13.32
C TYR A 672 -19.57 14.13 -13.23
N THR A 673 -19.64 12.86 -12.89
CA THR A 673 -20.88 12.13 -12.62
C THR A 673 -21.21 12.26 -11.14
N LEU A 674 -22.30 12.96 -10.81
CA LEU A 674 -22.61 13.29 -9.42
C LEU A 674 -23.58 12.31 -8.75
N GLY A 675 -24.08 11.29 -9.47
CA GLY A 675 -25.09 10.34 -9.03
C GLY A 675 -26.46 10.72 -9.61
N GLU A 676 -27.00 9.90 -10.53
CA GLU A 676 -28.27 10.15 -11.22
C GLU A 676 -29.46 10.15 -10.24
N GLU A 677 -29.36 9.29 -9.22
CA GLU A 677 -30.29 9.12 -8.11
C GLU A 677 -30.34 10.34 -7.16
N GLU A 678 -29.28 11.14 -7.13
CA GLU A 678 -29.07 12.12 -6.08
C GLU A 678 -29.94 13.37 -6.28
N LYS A 679 -30.59 13.81 -5.19
CA LYS A 679 -31.34 15.08 -5.18
C LYS A 679 -30.41 16.24 -4.88
N ILE A 680 -29.63 16.65 -5.88
CA ILE A 680 -28.61 17.68 -5.72
C ILE A 680 -29.22 19.05 -5.43
N ARG A 681 -28.80 19.67 -4.32
CA ARG A 681 -29.22 21.00 -3.87
C ARG A 681 -28.21 22.09 -4.19
N SER A 682 -26.92 21.78 -4.04
CA SER A 682 -25.84 22.71 -4.32
C SER A 682 -24.54 22.03 -4.68
N ILE A 683 -23.68 22.77 -5.38
CA ILE A 683 -22.31 22.39 -5.71
C ILE A 683 -21.40 23.54 -5.29
N SER A 684 -20.39 23.26 -4.47
CA SER A 684 -19.39 24.26 -4.05
C SER A 684 -18.03 23.98 -4.67
N PHE A 685 -17.32 25.06 -5.03
CA PHE A 685 -15.98 25.03 -5.60
C PHE A 685 -14.98 25.62 -4.62
N GLU A 686 -14.23 24.77 -3.93
CA GLU A 686 -13.18 25.19 -3.01
C GLU A 686 -11.82 25.17 -3.73
N ARG A 687 -11.23 26.36 -3.94
CA ARG A 687 -9.87 26.44 -4.48
C ARG A 687 -8.86 26.33 -3.34
N MET A 688 -7.87 25.48 -3.54
CA MET A 688 -6.74 25.35 -2.62
C MET A 688 -5.69 26.44 -2.91
N ASP A 689 -4.96 26.84 -1.87
CA ASP A 689 -3.84 27.79 -1.99
C ASP A 689 -2.57 27.11 -1.50
N VAL A 690 -1.88 26.47 -2.44
CA VAL A 690 -0.62 25.78 -2.21
C VAL A 690 0.54 26.75 -2.39
N THR A 691 1.51 26.68 -1.47
CA THR A 691 2.67 27.58 -1.42
C THR A 691 3.97 26.79 -1.44
N GLY A 692 4.93 27.18 -2.27
CA GLY A 692 6.32 26.73 -2.17
C GLY A 692 6.71 25.51 -3.00
N ASP A 693 5.77 24.89 -3.72
CA ASP A 693 6.07 23.87 -4.73
C ASP A 693 6.17 24.52 -6.13
N THR A 694 7.21 24.17 -6.88
CA THR A 694 7.43 24.69 -8.25
C THR A 694 6.77 23.83 -9.32
N LEU A 695 6.56 22.54 -9.07
CA LEU A 695 5.96 21.59 -10.00
C LEU A 695 4.44 21.48 -9.79
N LEU A 696 3.96 21.63 -8.54
CA LEU A 696 2.54 21.75 -8.24
C LEU A 696 2.15 23.23 -8.06
N GLN A 697 1.26 23.72 -8.91
CA GLN A 697 0.82 25.12 -8.89
C GLN A 697 -0.68 25.23 -8.67
N ASN A 698 -1.13 26.33 -8.07
CA ASN A 698 -2.56 26.65 -8.05
C ASN A 698 -3.04 26.93 -9.48
N PHE A 699 -4.24 26.47 -9.83
CA PHE A 699 -4.84 26.80 -11.12
C PHE A 699 -4.98 28.31 -11.31
N GLN A 700 -4.35 28.82 -12.39
CA GLN A 700 -4.40 30.22 -12.79
C GLN A 700 -4.96 30.30 -14.21
N GLY A 701 -6.29 30.34 -14.30
CA GLY A 701 -6.98 30.28 -15.58
C GLY A 701 -8.47 30.61 -15.47
N ASP A 702 -9.13 30.47 -16.60
CA ASP A 702 -10.58 30.63 -16.72
C ASP A 702 -11.24 29.26 -16.55
N MET A 703 -12.24 29.23 -15.68
CA MET A 703 -13.11 28.08 -15.46
C MET A 703 -14.47 28.39 -16.07
N ALA A 704 -15.01 27.46 -16.83
CA ALA A 704 -16.33 27.58 -17.43
C ALA A 704 -17.16 26.31 -17.21
N ILE A 705 -18.48 26.48 -17.13
CA ILE A 705 -19.45 25.42 -16.87
C ILE A 705 -20.40 25.28 -18.05
N TYR A 706 -20.67 24.04 -18.47
CA TYR A 706 -21.54 23.79 -19.60
C TYR A 706 -23.01 24.03 -19.25
N ASN A 707 -23.68 24.87 -20.03
CA ASN A 707 -25.09 25.19 -19.87
C ASN A 707 -25.92 24.32 -20.82
N ASN A 708 -26.62 23.33 -20.26
CA ASN A 708 -27.47 22.39 -21.00
C ASN A 708 -28.66 23.07 -21.70
N THR A 709 -29.01 24.30 -21.32
CA THR A 709 -30.10 25.05 -21.97
C THR A 709 -29.62 25.80 -23.21
N THR A 710 -28.41 26.35 -23.21
CA THR A 710 -27.88 27.15 -24.34
C THR A 710 -26.98 26.35 -25.27
N GLY A 711 -26.47 25.20 -24.81
CA GLY A 711 -25.49 24.38 -25.52
C GLY A 711 -24.07 24.95 -25.53
N GLY A 712 -23.80 25.99 -24.72
CA GLY A 712 -22.51 26.67 -24.61
C GLY A 712 -21.93 26.64 -23.20
N TYR A 713 -20.79 27.29 -23.00
CA TYR A 713 -20.12 27.40 -21.70
C TYR A 713 -20.30 28.79 -21.09
N ASP A 714 -20.75 28.85 -19.84
CA ASP A 714 -20.81 30.07 -19.03
C ASP A 714 -19.56 30.18 -18.16
N SER A 715 -19.00 31.39 -17.97
CA SER A 715 -17.83 31.59 -17.11
C SER A 715 -18.20 31.49 -15.62
N ILE A 716 -17.36 30.80 -14.83
CA ILE A 716 -17.40 30.77 -13.37
C ILE A 716 -16.23 31.58 -12.83
N THR A 717 -16.55 32.61 -12.05
CA THR A 717 -15.54 33.46 -11.43
C THR A 717 -15.14 32.95 -10.04
N ARG A 718 -14.07 33.53 -9.48
CA ARG A 718 -13.59 33.20 -8.13
C ARG A 718 -14.61 33.49 -7.02
N GLU A 719 -15.61 34.33 -7.28
CA GLU A 719 -16.64 34.74 -6.30
C GLU A 719 -17.87 33.83 -6.31
N ASP A 720 -18.04 32.97 -7.32
CA ASP A 720 -19.21 32.11 -7.52
C ASP A 720 -19.21 30.81 -6.67
N GLY A 721 -18.50 30.81 -5.53
CA GLY A 721 -18.07 29.61 -4.79
C GLY A 721 -19.13 28.55 -4.44
N VAL A 722 -20.43 28.86 -4.55
CA VAL A 722 -21.53 27.89 -4.43
C VAL A 722 -22.58 28.12 -5.54
N LEU A 723 -22.86 27.09 -6.33
CA LEU A 723 -23.99 27.01 -7.26
C LEU A 723 -25.17 26.31 -6.59
N SER A 724 -26.34 26.93 -6.58
CA SER A 724 -27.55 26.37 -5.96
C SER A 724 -28.83 26.87 -6.62
N GLY A 725 -29.96 26.26 -6.26
CA GLY A 725 -31.31 26.69 -6.68
C GLY A 725 -31.52 26.65 -8.20
N GLU A 726 -32.25 27.63 -8.74
CA GLU A 726 -32.58 27.69 -10.17
C GLU A 726 -31.35 27.90 -11.07
N ARG A 727 -30.25 28.42 -10.54
CA ARG A 727 -29.00 28.59 -11.30
C ARG A 727 -28.37 27.22 -11.59
N LEU A 728 -28.40 26.29 -10.62
CA LEU A 728 -27.81 24.95 -10.75
C LEU A 728 -28.51 24.12 -11.84
N LYS A 729 -29.84 24.20 -11.95
CA LYS A 729 -30.64 23.40 -12.89
C LYS A 729 -30.23 23.52 -14.36
N LYS A 730 -29.58 24.62 -14.74
CA LYS A 730 -29.12 24.83 -16.13
C LYS A 730 -27.84 24.06 -16.45
N TYR A 731 -27.11 23.64 -15.43
CA TYR A 731 -25.76 23.08 -15.53
C TYR A 731 -25.67 21.59 -15.25
N LEU A 732 -26.74 20.99 -14.71
CA LEU A 732 -26.90 19.55 -14.58
C LEU A 732 -27.87 19.04 -15.64
N ASN A 733 -27.61 17.85 -16.17
CA ASN A 733 -28.55 17.15 -17.04
C ASN A 733 -29.41 16.17 -16.20
N GLU A 734 -30.26 15.38 -16.88
CA GLU A 734 -31.12 14.40 -16.21
C GLU A 734 -30.32 13.32 -15.45
N LYS A 735 -29.06 13.09 -15.84
CA LYS A 735 -28.13 12.16 -15.19
C LYS A 735 -27.27 12.81 -14.09
N ASN A 736 -27.56 14.06 -13.71
CA ASN A 736 -26.75 14.84 -12.77
C ASN A 736 -25.26 14.95 -13.16
N GLU A 737 -24.95 15.05 -14.45
CA GLU A 737 -23.58 15.28 -14.93
C GLU A 737 -23.23 16.77 -14.92
N LEU A 738 -22.04 17.09 -14.40
CA LEU A 738 -21.46 18.43 -14.38
C LEU A 738 -20.26 18.49 -15.35
N ARG A 739 -20.34 19.29 -16.41
CA ARG A 739 -19.22 19.49 -17.36
C ARG A 739 -18.52 20.81 -17.12
N LEU A 740 -17.20 20.73 -16.98
CA LEU A 740 -16.34 21.86 -16.69
C LEU A 740 -15.22 21.95 -17.72
N ARG A 741 -14.91 23.18 -18.13
CA ARG A 741 -13.77 23.51 -18.97
C ARG A 741 -12.80 24.37 -18.18
N PHE A 742 -11.53 23.95 -18.14
CA PHE A 742 -10.44 24.67 -17.53
C PHE A 742 -9.45 25.10 -18.60
N VAL A 743 -9.19 26.40 -18.69
CA VAL A 743 -8.21 26.99 -19.60
C VAL A 743 -7.17 27.71 -18.76
N SER A 744 -5.97 27.13 -18.63
CA SER A 744 -4.85 27.81 -17.98
C SER A 744 -4.47 29.07 -18.76
N ARG A 745 -4.04 30.12 -18.07
CA ARG A 745 -3.34 31.24 -18.72
C ARG A 745 -2.10 30.72 -19.43
N GLU A 746 -1.71 31.36 -20.54
CA GLU A 746 -0.50 31.03 -21.29
C GLU A 746 0.68 30.86 -20.33
N SER A 747 1.22 29.65 -20.30
CA SER A 747 2.24 29.25 -19.36
C SER A 747 3.45 28.71 -20.13
N THR A 748 4.62 29.27 -19.90
CA THR A 748 5.90 28.69 -20.32
C THR A 748 6.34 27.57 -19.36
N ALA A 749 5.40 26.93 -18.68
CA ALA A 749 5.64 25.89 -17.69
C ALA A 749 6.36 24.70 -18.32
N SER A 750 7.18 24.04 -17.50
CA SER A 750 7.72 22.72 -17.84
C SER A 750 6.57 21.77 -18.15
N PRO A 751 6.71 20.82 -19.11
CA PRO A 751 5.74 19.73 -19.32
C PRO A 751 5.42 18.93 -18.05
N GLU A 752 6.29 18.97 -17.05
CA GLU A 752 6.11 18.30 -15.74
C GLU A 752 5.28 19.11 -14.73
N THR A 753 4.92 20.35 -15.05
CA THR A 753 4.14 21.20 -14.14
C THR A 753 2.69 20.77 -14.14
N ARG A 754 2.08 20.65 -12.96
CA ARG A 754 0.67 20.32 -12.77
C ARG A 754 -0.06 21.46 -12.06
N GLN A 755 -1.30 21.73 -12.45
CA GLN A 755 -2.14 22.74 -11.81
C GLN A 755 -3.30 22.10 -11.03
N LEU A 756 -3.45 22.47 -9.76
CA LEU A 756 -4.51 22.00 -8.88
C LEU A 756 -5.87 22.55 -9.29
N LEU A 757 -6.81 21.65 -9.54
CA LEU A 757 -8.20 22.02 -9.78
C LEU A 757 -8.93 22.29 -8.46
N PRO A 758 -10.03 23.07 -8.49
CA PRO A 758 -10.89 23.25 -7.32
C PRO A 758 -11.44 21.91 -6.82
N MET A 759 -11.54 21.74 -5.51
CA MET A 759 -12.30 20.66 -4.91
C MET A 759 -13.79 20.94 -5.07
N ILE A 760 -14.50 20.00 -5.67
CA ILE A 760 -15.94 20.10 -5.92
C ILE A 760 -16.64 19.28 -4.85
N THR A 761 -17.44 19.95 -4.02
CA THR A 761 -18.30 19.29 -3.03
C THR A 761 -19.76 19.40 -3.47
N VAL A 762 -20.46 18.28 -3.44
CA VAL A 762 -21.88 18.17 -3.78
C VAL A 762 -22.68 18.05 -2.50
N THR A 763 -23.79 18.79 -2.43
CA THR A 763 -24.78 18.67 -1.35
C THR A 763 -26.06 18.09 -1.93
N ALA A 764 -26.53 16.96 -1.42
CA ALA A 764 -27.75 16.28 -1.86
C ALA A 764 -28.72 16.06 -0.69
N GLU A 765 -30.02 15.88 -0.97
CA GLU A 765 -31.00 15.46 0.04
C GLU A 765 -30.94 13.95 0.28
N GLU A 766 -30.90 13.53 1.55
CA GLU A 766 -31.14 12.13 1.89
C GLU A 766 -32.59 11.76 1.58
N GLU A 767 -32.79 10.72 0.76
CA GLU A 767 -34.10 10.08 0.68
C GLU A 767 -34.44 9.42 2.01
N LYS A 768 -35.68 9.63 2.50
CA LYS A 768 -36.19 8.87 3.64
C LYS A 768 -36.30 7.41 3.21
N GLY A 769 -35.43 6.57 3.77
CA GLY A 769 -35.52 5.12 3.67
C GLY A 769 -36.82 4.54 4.20
#